data_AF-A0A0R2RQG6-F1
#
_entry.id   AF-A0A0R2RQG6-F1
#
_cell.length_a   1.000
_cell.length_b   1.000
_cell.length_c   1.000
_cell.angle_alpha   90.00
_cell.angle_beta   90.00
_cell.angle_gamma   90.00
#
_symmetry.space_group_name_H-M   'P 1'
#
loop_
_entity.id
_entity.type
_entity.pdbx_description
1 polymer ?
#
loop_
_entity_poly.entity_id
_entity_poly.type
_entity_poly.pdbx_seq_one_letter_code
_entity_poly.pdbx_strand_id
1 'polypeptide(L)'
;MNKYFSFNHDILFYSSNKMLLEDAIRTSQENTDNLFNNPLFSDCYSTINNSSEINLMINYNSLLALSNIFTAVPVKLTHFSEWTATDIKFEDNAILASGLSAFNRTVHNFTDIFNTQKSQNLSILDILPQNTTQLFAITFNSQQQLYEKKNEILRIKHEFMTWDKNRQVMEKKGNINYTDFLSEIDNEAGIFNTSPSLGVDNSFTYFNTKESIRASSLLQAMIISSSDYKDFRINKIIDNNLTANLFGTVFKANNPFFTIINDYFIFGSSEASLEYVIDNYTSNNILSANMSFKKFKSYVSNDANIFLYLNPGKTVGNLINSLVDTELLSHNSDSIAKFTAFSLQINTTKNGMFHNFCLFYDDEYKEAIKEKWDYALNTSPIINPQFFDNHFTKEKMILVQDNQNNLIALNASGDKLWVKQISDKILGEIHIIDSYKNNKFQVLFNTKNQLYVMDRNGEFIDGFPKNLPISTSMGLSLFDYDKNKDYRIIIVGNDNTLYNLDKQGKKLDGWKYAKTTNRINQSPVHFVVSDNDYILNATNNSTTKLLARNGTEKVGFKNTPSFTTPVSISENGTLYAITTKNKLWTAFINGSTEIFELPKLNATSKILAYNDGYYLTNENSVFYINDEKKEELNIELDASVKTLTLCIGYIAITTNTSLYLIKDNKIVEGFPILSDGYFNIS
;
A
#
# COMPACT_ATOMS: atom_id res chain seq x y z
N MET A 1 -38.51 -13.83 13.39
CA MET A 1 -38.66 -12.78 14.41
C MET A 1 -40.06 -12.20 14.29
N ASN A 2 -40.89 -12.30 15.34
CA ASN A 2 -42.20 -11.64 15.34
C ASN A 2 -41.96 -10.12 15.46
N LYS A 3 -42.49 -9.34 14.52
CA LYS A 3 -42.47 -7.87 14.57
C LYS A 3 -43.84 -7.39 15.04
N TYR A 4 -43.86 -6.48 16.00
CA TYR A 4 -45.06 -5.78 16.45
C TYR A 4 -45.23 -4.52 15.59
N PHE A 5 -46.48 -4.18 15.25
CA PHE A 5 -46.78 -2.93 14.57
C PHE A 5 -48.10 -2.36 15.07
N SER A 6 -48.26 -1.05 14.95
CA SER A 6 -49.49 -0.32 15.24
C SER A 6 -49.56 0.91 14.35
N PHE A 7 -50.76 1.42 14.12
CA PHE A 7 -50.97 2.71 13.49
C PHE A 7 -51.44 3.71 14.55
N ASN A 8 -50.94 4.94 14.45
CA ASN A 8 -51.55 6.10 15.09
C ASN A 8 -51.80 7.14 13.99
N HIS A 9 -53.07 7.42 13.68
CA HIS A 9 -53.48 8.14 12.47
C HIS A 9 -52.84 7.51 11.22
N ASP A 10 -52.16 8.31 10.39
CA ASP A 10 -51.53 7.88 9.13
C ASP A 10 -50.07 7.41 9.32
N ILE A 11 -49.62 7.24 10.57
CA ILE A 11 -48.24 6.88 10.90
C ILE A 11 -48.17 5.42 11.38
N LEU A 12 -47.36 4.61 10.70
CA LEU A 12 -47.04 3.23 11.06
C LEU A 12 -45.87 3.19 12.04
N PHE A 13 -46.10 2.65 13.23
CA PHE A 13 -45.08 2.31 14.20
C PHE A 13 -44.80 0.82 14.12
N TYR A 14 -43.53 0.41 14.10
CA TYR A 14 -43.15 -1.01 14.12
C TYR A 14 -41.88 -1.22 14.96
N SER A 15 -41.80 -2.37 15.65
CA SER A 15 -40.64 -2.74 16.45
C SER A 15 -40.57 -4.26 16.64
N SER A 16 -39.36 -4.79 16.82
CA SER A 16 -39.16 -6.16 17.33
C SER A 16 -39.43 -6.27 18.83
N ASN A 17 -39.53 -5.14 19.55
CA ASN A 17 -39.82 -5.06 20.97
C ASN A 17 -41.17 -4.36 21.20
N LYS A 18 -42.14 -5.10 21.75
CA LYS A 18 -43.48 -4.60 22.05
C LYS A 18 -43.47 -3.39 22.98
N MET A 19 -42.59 -3.36 23.98
CA MET A 19 -42.52 -2.26 24.96
C MET A 19 -42.08 -0.96 24.29
N LEU A 20 -41.10 -1.01 23.38
CA LEU A 20 -40.70 0.16 22.60
C LEU A 20 -41.82 0.67 21.68
N LEU A 21 -42.63 -0.23 21.13
CA LEU A 21 -43.78 0.15 20.33
C LEU A 21 -44.85 0.84 21.18
N GLU A 22 -45.16 0.29 22.36
CA GLU A 22 -46.12 0.88 23.31
C GLU A 22 -45.65 2.23 23.85
N ASP A 23 -44.36 2.36 24.19
CA ASP A 23 -43.75 3.62 24.62
C ASP A 23 -43.81 4.67 23.50
N ALA A 24 -43.45 4.33 22.27
CA ALA A 24 -43.52 5.26 21.14
C ALA A 24 -44.95 5.75 20.86
N ILE A 25 -45.95 4.86 20.97
CA ILE A 25 -47.37 5.23 20.83
C ILE A 25 -47.79 6.15 21.97
N ARG A 26 -47.46 5.81 23.23
CA ARG A 26 -47.77 6.64 24.40
C ARG A 26 -47.17 8.03 24.25
N THR A 27 -45.89 8.11 23.95
CA THR A 27 -45.17 9.38 23.75
C THR A 27 -45.76 10.19 22.58
N SER A 28 -46.20 9.54 21.49
CA SER A 28 -46.86 10.24 20.38
C SER A 28 -48.21 10.89 20.72
N GLN A 29 -48.83 10.49 21.84
CA GLN A 29 -50.09 11.05 22.35
C GLN A 29 -49.87 12.15 23.39
N GLU A 30 -48.66 12.27 23.95
CA GLU A 30 -48.31 13.27 24.96
C GLU A 30 -47.63 14.48 24.29
N ASN A 31 -48.10 15.70 24.57
CA ASN A 31 -47.50 16.94 24.04
C ASN A 31 -46.13 17.29 24.68
N THR A 32 -45.58 16.41 25.51
CA THR A 32 -44.39 16.64 26.34
C THR A 32 -43.09 16.41 25.59
N ASP A 33 -43.05 15.49 24.62
CA ASP A 33 -41.83 15.08 23.89
C ASP A 33 -41.83 15.56 22.43
N ASN A 34 -42.38 16.75 22.17
CA ASN A 34 -42.33 17.39 20.86
C ASN A 34 -40.95 18.04 20.62
N LEU A 35 -40.22 17.59 19.58
CA LEU A 35 -38.93 18.18 19.18
C LEU A 35 -39.02 19.69 18.90
N PHE A 36 -40.17 20.18 18.42
CA PHE A 36 -40.40 21.60 18.17
C PHE A 36 -40.51 22.44 19.46
N ASN A 37 -40.66 21.81 20.64
CA ASN A 37 -40.54 22.51 21.92
C ASN A 37 -39.06 22.83 22.25
N ASN A 38 -38.10 22.18 21.60
CA ASN A 38 -36.68 22.53 21.73
C ASN A 38 -36.37 23.74 20.83
N PRO A 39 -36.00 24.91 21.40
CA PRO A 39 -35.78 26.12 20.61
C PRO A 39 -34.62 25.97 19.63
N LEU A 40 -33.55 25.25 19.99
CA LEU A 40 -32.40 25.02 19.11
C LEU A 40 -32.80 24.19 17.87
N PHE A 41 -33.65 23.19 18.06
CA PHE A 41 -34.18 22.40 16.95
C PHE A 41 -35.11 23.24 16.06
N SER A 42 -36.06 23.96 16.67
CA SER A 42 -37.00 24.81 15.93
C SER A 42 -36.29 25.89 15.11
N ASP A 43 -35.25 26.52 15.67
CA ASP A 43 -34.46 27.54 15.01
C ASP A 43 -33.74 26.95 13.78
N CYS A 44 -33.04 25.83 13.92
CA CYS A 44 -32.42 25.14 12.79
C CYS A 44 -33.45 24.70 11.74
N TYR A 45 -34.55 24.09 12.18
CA TYR A 45 -35.60 23.61 11.27
C TYR A 45 -36.16 24.75 10.40
N SER A 46 -36.24 25.98 10.94
CA SER A 46 -36.69 27.14 10.16
C SER A 46 -35.76 27.54 9.01
N THR A 47 -34.53 27.02 8.99
CA THR A 47 -33.51 27.33 7.97
C THR A 47 -33.50 26.37 6.78
N ILE A 48 -34.30 25.30 6.80
CA ILE A 48 -34.33 24.30 5.74
C ILE A 48 -34.85 24.87 4.42
N ASN A 49 -34.35 24.35 3.31
CA ASN A 49 -34.91 24.62 2.00
C ASN A 49 -35.91 23.52 1.61
N ASN A 50 -37.19 23.89 1.52
CA ASN A 50 -38.28 22.99 1.10
C ASN A 50 -38.17 22.50 -0.36
N SER A 51 -37.27 23.10 -1.15
CA SER A 51 -37.00 22.67 -2.54
C SER A 51 -35.83 21.69 -2.64
N SER A 52 -35.14 21.39 -1.54
CA SER A 52 -34.05 20.42 -1.53
C SER A 52 -34.60 18.99 -1.63
N GLU A 53 -33.75 18.06 -2.08
CA GLU A 53 -34.15 16.66 -2.26
C GLU A 53 -34.36 15.96 -0.92
N ILE A 54 -33.49 16.25 0.06
CA ILE A 54 -33.56 15.70 1.42
C ILE A 54 -33.12 16.79 2.41
N ASN A 55 -33.95 17.08 3.41
CA ASN A 55 -33.52 17.81 4.60
C ASN A 55 -33.01 16.82 5.64
N LEU A 56 -31.79 17.03 6.12
CA LEU A 56 -31.13 16.20 7.13
C LEU A 56 -30.93 17.01 8.41
N MET A 57 -31.48 16.50 9.52
CA MET A 57 -31.35 17.12 10.85
C MET A 57 -30.41 16.27 11.71
N ILE A 58 -29.34 16.89 12.20
CA ILE A 58 -28.29 16.21 12.97
C ILE A 58 -28.17 16.89 14.32
N ASN A 59 -28.28 16.15 15.42
CA ASN A 59 -27.75 16.59 16.71
C ASN A 59 -26.39 15.91 16.92
N TYR A 60 -25.29 16.65 16.82
CA TYR A 60 -23.95 16.04 16.86
C TYR A 60 -23.64 15.34 18.17
N ASN A 61 -24.00 15.94 19.30
CA ASN A 61 -23.81 15.34 20.62
C ASN A 61 -24.54 13.99 20.74
N SER A 62 -25.78 13.90 20.24
CA SER A 62 -26.57 12.66 20.23
C SER A 62 -26.02 11.65 19.21
N LEU A 63 -25.55 12.09 18.04
CA LEU A 63 -24.94 11.22 17.04
C LEU A 63 -23.64 10.58 17.55
N LEU A 64 -22.81 11.35 18.27
CA LEU A 64 -21.59 10.84 18.92
C LEU A 64 -21.91 9.90 20.09
N ALA A 65 -22.99 10.15 20.84
CA ALA A 65 -23.45 9.21 21.86
C ALA A 65 -23.98 7.90 21.25
N LEU A 66 -24.68 8.00 20.10
CA LEU A 66 -25.21 6.86 19.37
C LEU A 66 -24.11 6.00 18.76
N SER A 67 -23.03 6.60 18.24
CA SER A 67 -21.91 5.83 17.66
C SER A 67 -21.26 4.90 18.68
N ASN A 68 -21.25 5.27 19.96
CA ASN A 68 -20.72 4.44 21.06
C ASN A 68 -21.49 3.13 21.29
N ILE A 69 -22.69 2.98 20.72
CA ILE A 69 -23.43 1.71 20.74
C ILE A 69 -22.83 0.73 19.75
N PHE A 70 -22.28 1.23 18.64
CA PHE A 70 -21.81 0.42 17.53
C PHE A 70 -20.30 0.24 17.50
N THR A 71 -19.52 1.04 18.24
CA THR A 71 -18.06 0.95 18.26
C THR A 71 -17.51 0.23 19.49
N ALA A 72 -16.51 -0.63 19.30
CA ALA A 72 -15.85 -1.37 20.36
C ALA A 72 -15.09 -0.46 21.35
N VAL A 73 -14.58 0.68 20.86
CA VAL A 73 -13.99 1.74 21.68
C VAL A 73 -14.92 2.95 21.65
N PRO A 74 -15.41 3.43 22.80
CA PRO A 74 -16.31 4.58 22.83
C PRO A 74 -15.55 5.87 22.50
N VAL A 75 -16.13 6.66 21.60
CA VAL A 75 -15.77 8.04 21.31
C VAL A 75 -16.14 8.91 22.51
N LYS A 76 -15.11 9.41 23.22
CA LYS A 76 -15.26 10.26 24.42
C LYS A 76 -15.46 11.75 24.10
N LEU A 77 -15.85 12.09 22.88
CA LEU A 77 -16.08 13.48 22.45
C LEU A 77 -17.48 13.91 22.90
N THR A 78 -17.60 14.42 24.12
CA THR A 78 -18.83 15.06 24.59
C THR A 78 -18.75 16.58 24.40
N HIS A 79 -19.89 17.21 24.12
CA HIS A 79 -20.04 18.64 23.89
C HIS A 79 -19.31 19.13 22.63
N PHE A 80 -19.53 18.48 21.48
CA PHE A 80 -18.97 18.92 20.21
C PHE A 80 -19.79 20.05 19.59
N SER A 81 -21.08 19.79 19.32
CA SER A 81 -22.04 20.73 18.72
C SER A 81 -23.49 20.24 18.93
N GLU A 82 -24.47 21.10 18.70
CA GLU A 82 -25.90 20.81 18.90
C GLU A 82 -26.61 20.40 17.59
N TRP A 83 -27.81 20.93 17.36
CA TRP A 83 -28.61 20.72 16.16
C TRP A 83 -28.05 21.49 14.98
N THR A 84 -28.08 20.83 13.82
CA THR A 84 -27.85 21.41 12.50
C THR A 84 -28.93 20.89 11.57
N ALA A 85 -29.51 21.78 10.78
CA ALA A 85 -30.35 21.40 9.66
C ALA A 85 -29.56 21.63 8.38
N THR A 86 -29.45 20.60 7.54
CA THR A 86 -28.77 20.67 6.25
C THR A 86 -29.68 20.23 5.12
N ASP A 87 -29.44 20.81 3.95
CA ASP A 87 -30.09 20.44 2.70
C ASP A 87 -29.10 19.60 1.89
N ILE A 88 -29.49 18.37 1.54
CA ILE A 88 -28.67 17.46 0.72
C ILE A 88 -28.90 17.74 -0.76
N LYS A 89 -27.81 17.74 -1.52
CA LYS A 89 -27.78 17.79 -2.97
C LYS A 89 -26.89 16.67 -3.51
N PHE A 90 -27.37 15.99 -4.55
CA PHE A 90 -26.60 14.98 -5.26
C PHE A 90 -26.00 15.61 -6.53
N GLU A 91 -24.71 15.36 -6.73
CA GLU A 91 -23.94 15.67 -7.94
C GLU A 91 -23.41 14.36 -8.51
N ASP A 92 -22.96 14.35 -9.77
CA ASP A 92 -22.47 13.13 -10.45
C ASP A 92 -21.42 12.36 -9.63
N ASN A 93 -20.51 13.09 -8.98
CA ASN A 93 -19.36 12.56 -8.23
C ASN A 93 -19.34 12.96 -6.75
N ALA A 94 -20.42 13.55 -6.22
CA ALA A 94 -20.44 14.00 -4.83
C ALA A 94 -21.84 13.99 -4.22
N ILE A 95 -21.90 13.70 -2.91
CA ILE A 95 -23.05 14.02 -2.08
C ILE A 95 -22.67 15.22 -1.22
N LEU A 96 -23.41 16.31 -1.37
CA LEU A 96 -23.20 17.55 -0.65
C LEU A 96 -24.33 17.74 0.35
N ALA A 97 -24.03 18.27 1.54
CA ALA A 97 -25.07 18.72 2.46
C ALA A 97 -24.64 20.02 3.12
N SER A 98 -25.49 21.06 3.05
CA SER A 98 -25.12 22.36 3.61
C SER A 98 -26.26 22.98 4.40
N GLY A 99 -25.94 23.70 5.47
CA GLY A 99 -26.97 24.39 6.26
C GLY A 99 -26.47 25.01 7.55
N LEU A 100 -27.40 25.45 8.40
CA LEU A 100 -27.10 26.25 9.59
C LEU A 100 -27.32 25.45 10.88
N SER A 101 -26.40 25.63 11.82
CA SER A 101 -26.53 25.09 13.18
C SER A 101 -27.11 26.09 14.16
N ALA A 102 -27.58 25.54 15.27
CA ALA A 102 -28.14 26.30 16.35
C ALA A 102 -27.05 27.15 17.00
N PHE A 103 -27.37 28.42 17.25
CA PHE A 103 -26.39 29.39 17.72
C PHE A 103 -26.47 29.59 19.22
N ASN A 104 -25.45 29.14 19.95
CA ASN A 104 -25.29 29.41 21.38
C ASN A 104 -24.51 30.71 21.60
N ARG A 105 -25.05 31.64 22.38
CA ARG A 105 -24.34 32.89 22.73
C ARG A 105 -23.23 32.68 23.77
N THR A 106 -23.37 31.65 24.59
CA THR A 106 -22.42 31.23 25.62
C THR A 106 -21.69 29.98 25.19
N VAL A 107 -20.44 29.82 25.64
CA VAL A 107 -19.62 28.65 25.30
C VAL A 107 -20.16 27.44 26.06
N HIS A 108 -20.73 26.46 25.35
CA HIS A 108 -21.22 25.19 25.91
C HIS A 108 -20.60 24.00 25.19
N ASN A 109 -20.41 24.13 23.88
CA ASN A 109 -19.88 23.13 22.98
C ASN A 109 -18.54 23.58 22.38
N PHE A 110 -17.75 22.61 21.90
CA PHE A 110 -16.47 22.87 21.25
C PHE A 110 -16.61 23.84 20.08
N THR A 111 -17.66 23.73 19.25
CA THR A 111 -17.88 24.65 18.13
C THR A 111 -18.09 26.10 18.58
N ASP A 112 -18.62 26.35 19.78
CA ASP A 112 -18.91 27.70 20.29
C ASP A 112 -17.64 28.54 20.54
N ILE A 113 -16.47 27.89 20.65
CA ILE A 113 -15.19 28.62 20.79
C ILE A 113 -14.91 29.49 19.56
N PHE A 114 -15.51 29.18 18.42
CA PHE A 114 -15.34 29.87 17.14
C PHE A 114 -16.33 31.02 16.90
N ASN A 115 -17.33 31.25 17.77
CA ASN A 115 -18.38 32.26 17.58
C ASN A 115 -17.92 33.70 17.26
N THR A 116 -16.67 34.04 17.57
CA THR A 116 -16.06 35.36 17.28
C THR A 116 -14.85 35.28 16.35
N GLN A 117 -14.56 34.10 15.82
CA GLN A 117 -13.40 33.81 15.00
C GLN A 117 -13.77 33.87 13.52
N LYS A 118 -12.94 34.52 12.71
CA LYS A 118 -13.03 34.47 11.24
C LYS A 118 -12.26 33.25 10.72
N SER A 119 -12.86 32.53 9.78
CA SER A 119 -12.19 31.45 9.03
C SER A 119 -10.95 31.97 8.31
N GLN A 120 -9.95 31.10 8.18
CA GLN A 120 -8.74 31.32 7.38
C GLN A 120 -8.53 30.15 6.41
N ASN A 121 -7.65 30.36 5.43
CA ASN A 121 -7.25 29.31 4.49
C ASN A 121 -6.43 28.22 5.21
N LEU A 122 -6.65 26.95 4.82
CA LEU A 122 -5.86 25.82 5.32
C LEU A 122 -4.59 25.64 4.50
N SER A 123 -3.48 26.24 4.94
CA SER A 123 -2.21 26.16 4.19
C SER A 123 -1.40 24.91 4.57
N ILE A 124 -1.77 24.21 5.66
CA ILE A 124 -1.17 22.90 5.98
C ILE A 124 -1.31 21.89 4.84
N LEU A 125 -2.35 22.02 4.00
CA LEU A 125 -2.65 21.06 2.93
C LEU A 125 -1.50 20.94 1.90
N ASP A 126 -0.66 21.97 1.81
CA ASP A 126 0.55 22.01 0.97
C ASP A 126 1.79 21.40 1.65
N ILE A 127 1.65 20.87 2.86
CA ILE A 127 2.72 20.21 3.63
C ILE A 127 2.36 18.76 3.93
N LEU A 128 1.09 18.45 4.18
CA LEU A 128 0.65 17.11 4.57
C LEU A 128 1.06 16.06 3.53
N PRO A 129 1.56 14.87 3.95
CA PRO A 129 1.85 13.77 3.03
C PRO A 129 0.64 13.38 2.17
N GLN A 130 0.88 13.01 0.91
CA GLN A 130 -0.15 12.59 -0.05
C GLN A 130 -1.02 11.43 0.46
N ASN A 131 -0.46 10.57 1.32
CA ASN A 131 -1.18 9.43 1.86
C ASN A 131 -2.09 9.77 3.06
N THR A 132 -2.14 11.02 3.54
CA THR A 132 -2.98 11.48 4.65
C THR A 132 -4.39 10.87 4.58
N THR A 133 -4.75 10.13 5.63
CA THR A 133 -6.00 9.39 5.76
C THR A 133 -7.05 10.15 6.55
N GLN A 134 -6.62 11.00 7.49
CA GLN A 134 -7.49 11.82 8.32
C GLN A 134 -6.82 13.16 8.63
N LEU A 135 -7.61 14.24 8.70
CA LEU A 135 -7.21 15.55 9.17
C LEU A 135 -8.37 16.16 9.98
N PHE A 136 -8.06 16.72 11.14
CA PHE A 136 -8.92 17.63 11.87
C PHE A 136 -8.15 18.92 12.13
N ALA A 137 -8.50 19.98 11.42
CA ALA A 137 -7.85 21.27 11.46
C ALA A 137 -8.81 22.35 11.95
N ILE A 138 -8.25 23.34 12.62
CA ILE A 138 -8.95 24.54 13.07
C ILE A 138 -8.24 25.79 12.58
N THR A 139 -9.02 26.80 12.23
CA THR A 139 -8.49 28.13 11.92
C THR A 139 -9.23 29.23 12.68
N PHE A 140 -8.50 30.28 12.98
CA PHE A 140 -8.95 31.35 13.86
C PHE A 140 -8.14 32.63 13.59
N ASN A 141 -8.70 33.80 13.88
CA ASN A 141 -7.99 35.07 13.71
C ASN A 141 -7.45 35.65 15.03
N SER A 142 -7.76 35.04 16.17
CA SER A 142 -7.24 35.43 17.49
C SER A 142 -6.99 34.22 18.37
N GLN A 143 -5.71 33.84 18.51
CA GLN A 143 -5.29 32.75 19.41
C GLN A 143 -5.67 33.02 20.87
N GLN A 144 -5.54 34.26 21.33
CA GLN A 144 -5.86 34.61 22.72
C GLN A 144 -7.34 34.34 23.05
N GLN A 145 -8.27 34.80 22.20
CA GLN A 145 -9.70 34.56 22.40
C GLN A 145 -10.04 33.07 22.32
N LEU A 146 -9.42 32.34 21.39
CA LEU A 146 -9.59 30.90 21.27
C LEU A 146 -9.14 30.18 22.56
N TYR A 147 -7.96 30.53 23.07
CA TYR A 147 -7.39 29.97 24.29
C TYR A 147 -8.26 30.23 25.53
N GLU A 148 -8.78 31.46 25.67
CA GLU A 148 -9.71 31.84 26.73
C GLU A 148 -11.01 31.03 26.67
N LYS A 149 -11.65 30.93 25.50
CA LYS A 149 -12.88 30.14 25.32
C LYS A 149 -12.67 28.64 25.49
N LYS A 150 -11.52 28.10 25.07
CA LYS A 150 -11.12 26.71 25.35
C LYS A 150 -11.02 26.46 26.86
N ASN A 151 -10.53 27.44 27.63
CA ASN A 151 -10.48 27.33 29.09
C ASN A 151 -11.89 27.32 29.72
N GLU A 152 -12.87 28.02 29.13
CA GLU A 152 -14.27 27.93 29.56
C GLU A 152 -14.82 26.50 29.37
N ILE A 153 -14.54 25.85 28.23
CA ILE A 153 -14.89 24.44 28.01
C ILE A 153 -14.26 23.53 29.07
N LEU A 154 -12.99 23.73 29.42
CA LEU A 154 -12.34 22.94 30.48
C LEU A 154 -12.98 23.16 31.86
N ARG A 155 -13.53 24.34 32.14
CA ARG A 155 -14.26 24.61 33.39
C ARG A 155 -15.59 23.86 33.44
N ILE A 156 -16.33 23.85 32.32
CA ILE A 156 -17.57 23.08 32.16
C ILE A 156 -17.31 21.58 32.37
N LYS A 157 -16.18 21.08 31.86
CA LYS A 157 -15.75 19.67 32.03
C LYS A 157 -15.11 19.36 33.38
N HIS A 158 -14.96 20.36 34.28
CA HIS A 158 -14.25 20.23 35.55
C HIS A 158 -12.76 19.80 35.43
N GLU A 159 -12.12 20.05 34.28
CA GLU A 159 -10.75 19.66 33.97
C GLU A 159 -9.73 20.82 34.11
N PHE A 160 -10.22 22.07 34.24
CA PHE A 160 -9.39 23.28 34.23
C PHE A 160 -8.28 23.27 35.29
N MET A 161 -8.59 22.88 36.54
CA MET A 161 -7.62 22.91 37.65
C MET A 161 -6.45 21.94 37.42
N THR A 162 -6.73 20.74 36.92
CA THR A 162 -5.72 19.74 36.61
C THR A 162 -4.84 20.20 35.46
N TRP A 163 -5.45 20.74 34.42
CA TRP A 163 -4.73 21.30 33.27
C TRP A 163 -3.82 22.46 33.67
N ASP A 164 -4.32 23.46 34.42
CA ASP A 164 -3.54 24.64 34.78
C ASP A 164 -2.35 24.29 35.69
N LYS A 165 -2.53 23.34 36.62
CA LYS A 165 -1.43 22.83 37.44
C LYS A 165 -0.32 22.21 36.58
N ASN A 166 -0.68 21.37 35.60
CA ASN A 166 0.30 20.73 34.73
C ASN A 166 1.03 21.77 33.85
N ARG A 167 0.28 22.72 33.30
CA ARG A 167 0.81 23.84 32.50
C ARG A 167 1.81 24.69 33.31
N GLN A 168 1.48 25.07 34.55
CA GLN A 168 2.38 25.81 35.43
C GLN A 168 3.67 25.05 35.77
N VAL A 169 3.59 23.72 35.92
CA VAL A 169 4.78 22.88 36.13
C VAL A 169 5.68 22.92 34.89
N MET A 170 5.11 22.87 33.69
CA MET A 170 5.87 22.94 32.44
C MET A 170 6.48 24.32 32.19
N GLU A 171 5.75 25.40 32.49
CA GLU A 171 6.32 26.77 32.45
C GLU A 171 7.54 26.90 33.35
N LYS A 172 7.46 26.42 34.59
CA LYS A 172 8.57 26.50 35.56
C LYS A 172 9.75 25.65 35.13
N LYS A 173 9.50 24.44 34.62
CA LYS A 173 10.56 23.54 34.13
C LYS A 173 11.23 24.06 32.87
N GLY A 174 10.46 24.63 31.95
CA GLY A 174 10.92 25.12 30.66
C GLY A 174 11.32 26.60 30.64
N ASN A 175 11.21 27.32 31.76
CA ASN A 175 11.42 28.77 31.84
C ASN A 175 10.70 29.56 30.72
N ILE A 176 9.45 29.18 30.42
CA ILE A 176 8.68 29.73 29.30
C ILE A 176 7.64 30.73 29.78
N ASN A 177 7.56 31.86 29.08
CA ASN A 177 6.43 32.75 29.13
C ASN A 177 5.36 32.29 28.13
N TYR A 178 4.33 31.58 28.62
CA TYR A 178 3.26 31.06 27.76
C TYR A 178 2.48 32.18 27.07
N THR A 179 2.37 33.37 27.67
CA THR A 179 1.69 34.52 27.07
C THR A 179 2.44 35.02 25.85
N ASP A 180 3.77 35.14 25.96
CA ASP A 180 4.60 35.54 24.81
C ASP A 180 4.52 34.47 23.71
N PHE A 181 4.61 33.20 24.08
CA PHE A 181 4.50 32.09 23.13
C PHE A 181 3.13 32.03 22.43
N LEU A 182 2.03 32.24 23.15
CA LEU A 182 0.69 32.34 22.58
C LEU A 182 0.58 33.48 21.57
N SER A 183 1.37 34.55 21.71
CA SER A 183 1.35 35.67 20.77
C SER A 183 2.11 35.40 19.47
N GLU A 184 2.98 34.38 19.44
CA GLU A 184 3.68 33.90 18.24
C GLU A 184 2.88 32.87 17.43
N ILE A 185 1.87 32.24 18.02
CA ILE A 185 0.95 31.37 17.29
C ILE A 185 0.15 32.23 16.31
N ASP A 186 0.07 31.78 15.06
CA ASP A 186 -0.69 32.49 14.04
C ASP A 186 -2.15 32.03 14.04
N ASN A 187 -2.58 31.31 13.00
CA ASN A 187 -4.00 31.22 12.67
C ASN A 187 -4.50 29.80 12.37
N GLU A 188 -3.65 28.78 12.44
CA GLU A 188 -3.96 27.40 12.07
C GLU A 188 -3.34 26.40 13.04
N ALA A 189 -4.11 25.36 13.42
CA ALA A 189 -3.62 24.21 14.18
C ALA A 189 -4.43 22.96 13.84
N GLY A 190 -3.88 21.77 14.10
CA GLY A 190 -4.59 20.54 13.78
C GLY A 190 -3.95 19.24 14.23
N ILE A 191 -4.62 18.15 13.89
CA ILE A 191 -4.14 16.78 14.02
C ILE A 191 -4.43 16.02 12.72
N PHE A 192 -3.48 15.23 12.23
CA PHE A 192 -3.66 14.41 11.04
C PHE A 192 -3.07 13.01 11.23
N ASN A 193 -3.52 12.07 10.40
CA ASN A 193 -3.04 10.69 10.37
C ASN A 193 -2.67 10.30 8.94
N THR A 194 -1.63 9.48 8.77
CA THR A 194 -1.16 8.99 7.48
C THR A 194 -1.37 7.48 7.28
N SER A 195 -1.93 6.80 8.28
CA SER A 195 -2.15 5.35 8.29
C SER A 195 -3.58 4.95 7.90
N PRO A 196 -3.76 3.90 7.08
CA PRO A 196 -5.05 3.23 6.89
C PRO A 196 -5.68 2.73 8.19
N SER A 197 -4.85 2.30 9.15
CA SER A 197 -5.28 1.78 10.46
C SER A 197 -5.62 2.87 11.47
N LEU A 198 -5.44 4.14 11.12
CA LEU A 198 -5.55 5.28 12.06
C LEU A 198 -4.72 5.06 13.34
N GLY A 199 -3.57 4.38 13.21
CA GLY A 199 -2.68 4.07 14.31
C GLY A 199 -2.12 5.32 14.97
N VAL A 200 -1.98 5.28 16.30
CA VAL A 200 -1.51 6.41 17.12
C VAL A 200 -0.09 6.84 16.79
N ASP A 201 0.78 5.90 16.37
CA ASP A 201 2.17 6.19 16.02
C ASP A 201 2.30 6.99 14.72
N ASN A 202 1.27 6.95 13.87
CA ASN A 202 1.17 7.67 12.60
C ASN A 202 0.26 8.91 12.72
N SER A 203 0.01 9.36 13.95
CA SER A 203 -0.75 10.56 14.25
C SER A 203 0.19 11.72 14.51
N PHE A 204 -0.07 12.86 13.87
CA PHE A 204 0.74 14.06 13.96
C PHE A 204 -0.12 15.22 14.42
N THR A 205 0.43 16.10 15.25
CA THR A 205 -0.25 17.34 15.64
C THR A 205 0.58 18.52 15.19
N TYR A 206 -0.05 19.64 14.87
CA TYR A 206 0.68 20.80 14.38
C TYR A 206 0.04 22.11 14.81
N PHE A 207 0.82 23.18 14.73
CA PHE A 207 0.33 24.56 14.73
C PHE A 207 1.22 25.45 13.86
N ASN A 208 0.62 26.50 13.31
CA ASN A 208 1.29 27.53 12.57
C ASN A 208 1.76 28.67 13.48
N THR A 209 2.86 29.30 13.11
CA THR A 209 3.45 30.44 13.82
C THR A 209 3.67 31.62 12.89
N LYS A 210 3.72 32.82 13.46
CA LYS A 210 4.00 34.06 12.70
C LYS A 210 5.45 34.14 12.26
N GLU A 211 6.35 33.69 13.14
CA GLU A 211 7.79 33.64 12.90
C GLU A 211 8.37 32.44 13.65
N SER A 212 8.65 31.36 12.92
CA SER A 212 9.09 30.10 13.50
C SER A 212 10.40 30.20 14.30
N ILE A 213 11.32 31.08 13.90
CA ILE A 213 12.59 31.33 14.60
C ILE A 213 12.32 31.86 16.02
N ARG A 214 11.42 32.84 16.15
CA ARG A 214 11.07 33.45 17.44
C ARG A 214 10.32 32.46 18.32
N ALA A 215 9.35 31.74 17.77
CA ALA A 215 8.63 30.68 18.49
C ALA A 215 9.59 29.57 18.98
N SER A 216 10.53 29.16 18.14
CA SER A 216 11.55 28.16 18.48
C SER A 216 12.48 28.64 19.60
N SER A 217 12.88 29.93 19.57
CA SER A 217 13.68 30.54 20.63
C SER A 217 12.97 30.53 21.99
N LEU A 218 11.65 30.79 22.02
CA LEU A 218 10.85 30.70 23.24
C LEU A 218 10.78 29.26 23.76
N LEU A 219 10.72 28.27 22.88
CA LEU A 219 10.67 26.84 23.24
C LEU A 219 12.05 26.23 23.55
N GLN A 220 13.15 26.96 23.37
CA GLN A 220 14.50 26.41 23.40
C GLN A 220 14.83 25.64 24.70
N ALA A 221 14.35 26.13 25.84
CA ALA A 221 14.56 25.50 27.15
C ALA A 221 13.66 24.28 27.42
N MET A 222 12.66 24.02 26.56
CA MET A 222 11.88 22.77 26.58
C MET A 222 12.47 21.67 25.69
N ILE A 223 13.48 21.97 24.86
CA ILE A 223 14.12 21.00 23.98
C ILE A 223 15.10 20.15 24.79
N ILE A 224 14.86 18.83 24.81
CA ILE A 224 15.67 17.83 25.53
C ILE A 224 16.85 17.38 24.67
N SER A 225 16.59 17.13 23.38
CA SER A 225 17.58 16.65 22.42
C SER A 225 17.21 17.12 21.03
N SER A 226 18.20 17.14 20.13
CA SER A 226 17.99 17.43 18.72
C SER A 226 18.80 16.47 17.86
N SER A 227 18.28 16.16 16.69
CA SER A 227 18.96 15.51 15.59
C SER A 227 18.73 16.32 14.31
N ASP A 228 19.63 16.17 13.34
CA ASP A 228 19.50 16.80 12.03
C ASP A 228 19.18 15.71 11.00
N TYR A 229 18.22 15.98 10.13
CA TYR A 229 17.80 15.11 9.04
C TYR A 229 17.64 15.93 7.76
N LYS A 230 18.52 15.70 6.78
CA LYS A 230 18.68 16.58 5.60
C LYS A 230 18.90 18.03 6.05
N ASP A 231 18.10 18.97 5.55
CA ASP A 231 18.13 20.39 5.91
C ASP A 231 17.20 20.75 7.08
N PHE A 232 16.61 19.76 7.75
CA PHE A 232 15.65 19.95 8.83
C PHE A 232 16.22 19.53 10.18
N ARG A 233 15.82 20.24 11.22
CA ARG A 233 16.12 19.88 12.61
C ARG A 233 14.92 19.20 13.25
N ILE A 234 15.14 18.05 13.87
CA ILE A 234 14.16 17.33 14.66
C ILE A 234 14.52 17.53 16.13
N ASN A 235 13.55 17.98 16.94
CA ASN A 235 13.75 18.30 18.34
C ASN A 235 12.81 17.46 19.19
N LYS A 236 13.30 16.94 20.31
CA LYS A 236 12.47 16.31 21.33
C LYS A 236 12.09 17.33 22.40
N ILE A 237 10.80 17.47 22.71
CA ILE A 237 10.28 18.41 23.70
C ILE A 237 9.91 17.70 25.01
N ILE A 238 10.02 18.41 26.13
CA ILE A 238 9.60 17.91 27.45
C ILE A 238 8.08 17.85 27.65
N ASP A 239 7.34 18.75 27.01
CA ASP A 239 5.87 18.80 27.09
C ASP A 239 5.23 18.06 25.90
N ASN A 240 5.05 16.75 26.05
CA ASN A 240 4.40 15.91 25.03
C ASN A 240 2.93 16.33 24.74
N ASN A 241 2.32 17.19 25.57
CA ASN A 241 0.94 17.64 25.41
C ASN A 241 0.86 19.11 24.99
N LEU A 242 1.94 19.72 24.48
CA LEU A 242 1.97 21.15 24.13
C LEU A 242 0.78 21.57 23.25
N THR A 243 0.51 20.84 22.17
CA THR A 243 -0.62 21.11 21.26
C THR A 243 -1.97 21.01 21.97
N ALA A 244 -2.17 19.97 22.78
CA ALA A 244 -3.40 19.81 23.59
C ALA A 244 -3.55 20.91 24.64
N ASN A 245 -2.45 21.39 25.22
CA ASN A 245 -2.47 22.47 26.21
C ASN A 245 -2.93 23.80 25.60
N LEU A 246 -2.49 24.07 24.35
CA LEU A 246 -2.82 25.27 23.59
C LEU A 246 -4.25 25.25 23.05
N PHE A 247 -4.67 24.13 22.43
CA PHE A 247 -5.88 24.09 21.61
C PHE A 247 -6.99 23.18 22.16
N GLY A 248 -6.71 22.41 23.21
CA GLY A 248 -7.67 21.53 23.87
C GLY A 248 -7.43 20.04 23.60
N THR A 249 -8.16 19.20 24.33
CA THR A 249 -7.95 17.74 24.36
C THR A 249 -8.19 17.03 23.04
N VAL A 250 -8.83 17.69 22.07
CA VAL A 250 -9.08 17.14 20.72
C VAL A 250 -7.77 16.96 19.94
N PHE A 251 -6.71 17.69 20.34
CA PHE A 251 -5.35 17.59 19.77
C PHE A 251 -4.39 16.82 20.69
N LYS A 252 -4.91 15.99 21.59
CA LYS A 252 -4.08 15.17 22.46
C LYS A 252 -3.50 13.98 21.68
N ALA A 253 -2.18 14.00 21.51
CA ALA A 253 -1.41 12.91 20.95
C ALA A 253 -0.09 12.75 21.73
N ASN A 254 0.50 11.55 21.74
CA ASN A 254 1.81 11.33 22.36
C ASN A 254 2.92 11.63 21.35
N ASN A 255 3.12 12.91 21.05
CA ASN A 255 4.04 13.36 20.01
C ASN A 255 5.18 14.20 20.62
N PRO A 256 6.22 13.54 21.19
CA PRO A 256 7.30 14.23 21.87
C PRO A 256 8.35 14.84 20.93
N PHE A 257 8.32 14.52 19.64
CA PHE A 257 9.26 15.07 18.67
C PHE A 257 8.56 16.12 17.82
N PHE A 258 9.29 17.16 17.39
CA PHE A 258 8.81 18.10 16.41
C PHE A 258 9.88 18.54 15.43
N THR A 259 9.46 18.91 14.24
CA THR A 259 10.26 19.63 13.25
C THR A 259 9.52 20.89 12.80
N ILE A 260 10.22 21.78 12.13
CA ILE A 260 9.66 23.01 11.58
C ILE A 260 9.75 22.92 10.06
N ILE A 261 8.61 22.95 9.39
CA ILE A 261 8.53 23.01 7.92
C ILE A 261 7.83 24.32 7.56
N ASN A 262 8.54 25.21 6.87
CA ASN A 262 8.15 26.62 6.70
C ASN A 262 7.93 27.26 8.08
N ASP A 263 6.70 27.65 8.44
CA ASP A 263 6.35 28.18 9.76
C ASP A 263 5.43 27.26 10.58
N TYR A 264 5.35 25.99 10.19
CA TYR A 264 4.57 24.97 10.89
C TYR A 264 5.44 24.13 11.79
N PHE A 265 5.08 24.10 13.07
CA PHE A 265 5.61 23.12 14.01
C PHE A 265 4.80 21.84 13.86
N ILE A 266 5.44 20.78 13.38
CA ILE A 266 4.80 19.46 13.17
C ILE A 266 5.38 18.50 14.20
N PHE A 267 4.50 17.93 15.01
CA PHE A 267 4.85 17.01 16.09
C PHE A 267 4.49 15.57 15.73
N GLY A 268 5.40 14.63 15.99
CA GLY A 268 5.25 13.20 15.73
C GLY A 268 5.70 12.33 16.91
N SER A 269 5.37 11.04 16.83
CA SER A 269 5.62 10.05 17.88
C SER A 269 7.11 9.69 18.03
N SER A 270 7.87 9.81 16.93
CA SER A 270 9.28 9.44 16.81
C SER A 270 10.02 10.32 15.78
N GLU A 271 11.36 10.29 15.79
CA GLU A 271 12.16 10.94 14.75
C GLU A 271 11.81 10.38 13.36
N ALA A 272 11.76 9.05 13.22
CA ALA A 272 11.37 8.37 11.98
C ALA A 272 10.00 8.82 11.44
N SER A 273 9.02 9.05 12.31
CA SER A 273 7.71 9.55 11.89
C SER A 273 7.78 10.95 11.26
N LEU A 274 8.69 11.81 11.72
CA LEU A 274 8.89 13.14 11.17
C LEU A 274 9.77 13.13 9.92
N GLU A 275 10.77 12.25 9.86
CA GLU A 275 11.53 11.98 8.63
C GLU A 275 10.59 11.61 7.48
N TYR A 276 9.59 10.77 7.75
CA TYR A 276 8.54 10.43 6.78
C TYR A 276 7.79 11.67 6.24
N VAL A 277 7.40 12.60 7.12
CA VAL A 277 6.72 13.84 6.71
C VAL A 277 7.67 14.72 5.89
N ILE A 278 8.92 14.87 6.33
CA ILE A 278 9.97 15.63 5.64
C ILE A 278 10.23 15.06 4.24
N ASP A 279 10.30 13.73 4.10
CA ASP A 279 10.55 13.06 2.83
C ASP A 279 9.42 13.27 1.82
N ASN A 280 8.17 13.17 2.29
CA ASN A 280 7.01 13.43 1.44
C ASN A 280 6.95 14.90 1.02
N TYR A 281 7.23 15.83 1.94
CA TYR A 281 7.28 17.25 1.63
C TYR A 281 8.39 17.58 0.61
N THR A 282 9.63 17.13 0.87
CA THR A 282 10.79 17.41 -0.01
C THR A 282 10.67 16.76 -1.38
N SER A 283 9.95 15.64 -1.50
CA SER A 283 9.67 14.97 -2.78
C SER A 283 8.43 15.50 -3.50
N ASN A 284 7.78 16.54 -2.96
CA ASN A 284 6.50 17.08 -3.47
C ASN A 284 5.36 16.04 -3.52
N ASN A 285 5.43 15.01 -2.67
CA ASN A 285 4.40 13.99 -2.47
C ASN A 285 3.41 14.46 -1.39
N ILE A 286 2.74 15.58 -1.65
CA ILE A 286 1.86 16.28 -0.70
C ILE A 286 0.37 16.07 -1.03
N LEU A 287 -0.51 16.27 -0.04
CA LEU A 287 -1.95 16.06 -0.15
C LEU A 287 -2.57 16.98 -1.20
N SER A 288 -2.20 18.27 -1.23
CA SER A 288 -2.68 19.21 -2.25
C SER A 288 -2.25 18.87 -3.67
N ALA A 289 -1.17 18.10 -3.86
CA ALA A 289 -0.70 17.63 -5.16
C ALA A 289 -1.49 16.42 -5.68
N ASN A 290 -2.15 15.66 -4.79
CA ASN A 290 -2.92 14.46 -5.13
C ASN A 290 -4.08 14.79 -6.10
N MET A 291 -4.17 14.04 -7.21
CA MET A 291 -5.17 14.29 -8.26
C MET A 291 -6.62 14.16 -7.76
N SER A 292 -6.92 13.12 -6.98
CA SER A 292 -8.25 12.90 -6.42
C SER A 292 -8.61 14.00 -5.43
N PHE A 293 -7.65 14.41 -4.58
CA PHE A 293 -7.83 15.51 -3.65
C PHE A 293 -8.05 16.86 -4.36
N LYS A 294 -7.36 17.12 -5.48
CA LYS A 294 -7.59 18.32 -6.33
C LYS A 294 -9.01 18.36 -6.89
N LYS A 295 -9.53 17.22 -7.37
CA LYS A 295 -10.94 17.12 -7.81
C LYS A 295 -11.89 17.43 -6.65
N PHE A 296 -11.68 16.78 -5.49
CA PHE A 296 -12.44 17.03 -4.26
C PHE A 296 -12.43 18.52 -3.84
N LYS A 297 -11.28 19.19 -3.92
CA LYS A 297 -11.13 20.61 -3.54
C LYS A 297 -12.05 21.56 -4.31
N SER A 298 -12.60 21.16 -5.46
CA SER A 298 -13.60 21.95 -6.20
C SER A 298 -14.98 22.00 -5.53
N TYR A 299 -15.28 21.07 -4.60
CA TYR A 299 -16.55 20.97 -3.89
C TYR A 299 -16.54 21.61 -2.48
N VAL A 300 -15.39 22.09 -2.03
CA VAL A 300 -15.20 22.62 -0.68
C VAL A 300 -14.54 23.99 -0.71
N SER A 301 -14.85 24.82 0.28
CA SER A 301 -14.23 26.14 0.42
C SER A 301 -12.75 26.04 0.79
N ASN A 302 -11.97 27.06 0.43
CA ASN A 302 -10.57 27.15 0.81
C ASN A 302 -10.35 27.51 2.28
N ASP A 303 -11.33 28.17 2.91
CA ASP A 303 -11.29 28.60 4.30
C ASP A 303 -12.32 27.86 5.16
N ALA A 304 -11.95 27.55 6.40
CA ALA A 304 -12.90 27.03 7.38
C ALA A 304 -12.43 27.23 8.82
N ASN A 305 -13.35 27.54 9.76
CA ASN A 305 -12.98 27.56 11.18
C ASN A 305 -12.68 26.16 11.70
N ILE A 306 -13.42 25.15 11.24
CA ILE A 306 -13.17 23.74 11.49
C ILE A 306 -13.20 23.01 10.16
N PHE A 307 -12.17 22.21 9.90
CA PHE A 307 -12.09 21.33 8.73
C PHE A 307 -11.79 19.90 9.19
N LEU A 308 -12.77 19.01 9.04
CA LEU A 308 -12.57 17.58 9.15
C LEU A 308 -12.45 17.01 7.75
N TYR A 309 -11.44 16.18 7.53
CA TYR A 309 -11.25 15.37 6.33
C TYR A 309 -10.93 13.93 6.72
N LEU A 310 -11.47 12.99 5.96
CA LEU A 310 -11.23 11.56 6.05
C LEU A 310 -11.14 11.01 4.62
N ASN A 311 -10.34 9.99 4.39
CA ASN A 311 -10.36 9.20 3.16
C ASN A 311 -11.03 7.84 3.46
N PRO A 312 -12.34 7.67 3.20
CA PRO A 312 -13.05 6.43 3.46
C PRO A 312 -12.42 5.22 2.75
N GLY A 313 -12.04 5.37 1.48
CA GLY A 313 -11.41 4.33 0.68
C GLY A 313 -10.16 3.72 1.32
N LYS A 314 -9.37 4.54 2.03
CA LYS A 314 -8.19 4.08 2.76
C LYS A 314 -8.46 3.56 4.17
N THR A 315 -9.55 4.00 4.81
CA THR A 315 -9.78 3.79 6.27
C THR A 315 -10.88 2.80 6.59
N VAL A 316 -11.70 2.40 5.60
CA VAL A 316 -12.90 1.59 5.84
C VAL A 316 -12.63 0.27 6.55
N GLY A 317 -11.53 -0.41 6.23
CA GLY A 317 -11.16 -1.67 6.92
C GLY A 317 -11.00 -1.47 8.43
N ASN A 318 -10.38 -0.36 8.84
CA ASN A 318 -10.25 -0.01 10.25
C ASN A 318 -11.58 0.42 10.88
N LEU A 319 -12.37 1.22 10.15
CA LEU A 319 -13.69 1.65 10.63
C LEU A 319 -14.61 0.45 10.88
N ILE A 320 -14.61 -0.54 9.99
CA ILE A 320 -15.40 -1.76 10.14
C ILE A 320 -14.87 -2.62 11.29
N ASN A 321 -13.55 -2.79 11.40
CA ASN A 321 -12.95 -3.52 12.52
C ASN A 321 -13.18 -2.84 13.88
N SER A 322 -13.51 -1.54 13.89
CA SER A 322 -13.87 -0.82 15.11
C SER A 322 -15.31 -1.06 15.56
N LEU A 323 -16.15 -1.73 14.77
CA LEU A 323 -17.52 -2.05 15.12
C LEU A 323 -17.60 -3.19 16.14
N VAL A 324 -18.64 -3.19 16.97
CA VAL A 324 -18.93 -4.26 17.95
C VAL A 324 -19.27 -5.58 17.25
N ASP A 325 -19.96 -5.50 16.12
CA ASP A 325 -20.30 -6.63 15.27
C ASP A 325 -19.89 -6.30 13.83
N THR A 326 -18.83 -6.95 13.36
CA THR A 326 -18.25 -6.74 12.03
C THR A 326 -19.08 -7.38 10.93
N GLU A 327 -20.03 -8.28 11.26
CA GLU A 327 -20.92 -8.94 10.30
C GLU A 327 -22.17 -8.09 9.97
N LEU A 328 -22.41 -7.00 10.71
CA LEU A 328 -23.54 -6.08 10.48
C LEU A 328 -23.50 -5.41 9.10
N LEU A 329 -22.31 -5.26 8.50
CA LEU A 329 -22.12 -4.52 7.24
C LEU A 329 -21.33 -5.36 6.22
N SER A 330 -22.07 -6.05 5.34
CA SER A 330 -21.48 -6.58 4.11
C SER A 330 -21.04 -5.41 3.21
N HIS A 331 -19.78 -5.39 2.81
CA HIS A 331 -19.24 -4.30 2.00
C HIS A 331 -18.40 -4.82 0.84
N ASN A 332 -18.33 -4.03 -0.23
CA ASN A 332 -17.43 -4.27 -1.35
C ASN A 332 -16.26 -3.28 -1.26
N SER A 333 -15.08 -3.80 -0.93
CA SER A 333 -13.86 -3.00 -0.77
C SER A 333 -13.53 -2.18 -2.02
N ASP A 334 -13.76 -2.72 -3.21
CA ASP A 334 -13.47 -2.03 -4.48
C ASP A 334 -14.41 -0.84 -4.69
N SER A 335 -15.67 -0.96 -4.27
CA SER A 335 -16.63 0.14 -4.33
C SER A 335 -16.31 1.24 -3.33
N ILE A 336 -15.83 0.87 -2.14
CA ILE A 336 -15.49 1.86 -1.11
C ILE A 336 -14.18 2.59 -1.42
N ALA A 337 -13.22 1.92 -2.06
CA ALA A 337 -11.93 2.51 -2.44
C ALA A 337 -12.09 3.82 -3.23
N LYS A 338 -13.17 3.96 -4.00
CA LYS A 338 -13.49 5.14 -4.81
C LYS A 338 -14.06 6.32 -4.02
N PHE A 339 -14.49 6.14 -2.77
CA PHE A 339 -14.83 7.25 -1.88
C PHE A 339 -13.55 7.81 -1.27
N THR A 340 -12.92 8.74 -1.99
CA THR A 340 -11.57 9.21 -1.67
C THR A 340 -11.55 10.39 -0.70
N ALA A 341 -12.68 11.04 -0.46
CA ALA A 341 -12.79 12.10 0.53
C ALA A 341 -14.18 12.15 1.17
N PHE A 342 -14.20 12.28 2.49
CA PHE A 342 -15.32 12.78 3.27
C PHE A 342 -14.85 14.00 4.04
N SER A 343 -15.62 15.08 4.01
CA SER A 343 -15.29 16.29 4.77
C SER A 343 -16.47 16.95 5.45
N LEU A 344 -16.18 17.63 6.56
CA LEU A 344 -17.07 18.57 7.23
C LEU A 344 -16.32 19.90 7.41
N GLN A 345 -16.85 20.98 6.84
CA GLN A 345 -16.40 22.35 7.08
C GLN A 345 -17.41 23.08 7.94
N ILE A 346 -16.95 23.82 8.95
CA ILE A 346 -17.80 24.69 9.78
C ILE A 346 -17.22 26.09 9.76
N ASN A 347 -18.03 27.07 9.36
CA ASN A 347 -17.65 28.48 9.29
C ASN A 347 -18.62 29.32 10.12
N THR A 348 -18.09 30.22 10.93
CA THR A 348 -18.91 31.14 11.72
C THR A 348 -19.47 32.24 10.83
N THR A 349 -20.77 32.46 10.89
CA THR A 349 -21.47 33.54 10.17
C THR A 349 -22.21 34.46 11.15
N LYS A 350 -22.85 35.52 10.64
CA LYS A 350 -23.70 36.40 11.46
C LYS A 350 -24.94 35.70 12.01
N ASN A 351 -25.40 34.64 11.35
CA ASN A 351 -26.69 33.99 11.60
C ASN A 351 -26.53 32.59 12.23
N GLY A 352 -25.36 32.28 12.78
CA GLY A 352 -25.02 30.94 13.26
C GLY A 352 -23.80 30.37 12.55
N MET A 353 -23.48 29.09 12.76
CA MET A 353 -22.40 28.44 12.03
C MET A 353 -22.97 27.72 10.82
N PHE A 354 -22.29 27.89 9.69
CA PHE A 354 -22.62 27.22 8.45
C PHE A 354 -21.80 25.94 8.33
N HIS A 355 -22.49 24.82 8.14
CA HIS A 355 -21.91 23.50 8.03
C HIS A 355 -21.97 23.07 6.57
N ASN A 356 -20.87 22.54 6.04
CA ASN A 356 -20.79 21.98 4.70
C ASN A 356 -20.19 20.58 4.76
N PHE A 357 -20.94 19.58 4.33
CA PHE A 357 -20.52 18.20 4.19
C PHE A 357 -20.29 17.88 2.72
N CYS A 358 -19.25 17.10 2.45
CA CYS A 358 -19.00 16.54 1.13
C CYS A 358 -18.53 15.10 1.29
N LEU A 359 -19.22 14.16 0.64
CA LEU A 359 -18.73 12.81 0.38
C LEU A 359 -18.43 12.72 -1.11
N PHE A 360 -17.15 12.66 -1.45
CA PHE A 360 -16.66 12.65 -2.83
C PHE A 360 -16.36 11.23 -3.29
N TYR A 361 -16.80 10.93 -4.51
CA TYR A 361 -16.58 9.68 -5.21
C TYR A 361 -15.79 9.97 -6.49
N ASP A 362 -14.61 9.39 -6.60
CA ASP A 362 -13.75 9.51 -7.77
C ASP A 362 -13.89 8.23 -8.61
N ASP A 363 -14.71 8.33 -9.65
CA ASP A 363 -15.07 7.23 -10.55
C ASP A 363 -13.85 6.63 -11.28
N GLU A 364 -12.88 7.48 -11.59
CA GLU A 364 -11.58 7.17 -12.18
C GLU A 364 -10.52 6.75 -11.16
N TYR A 365 -10.82 6.74 -9.86
CA TYR A 365 -9.84 6.39 -8.84
C TYR A 365 -9.30 4.98 -9.03
N LYS A 366 -7.98 4.90 -9.05
CA LYS A 366 -7.20 3.66 -9.00
C LYS A 366 -6.16 3.82 -7.92
N GLU A 367 -6.08 2.86 -7.00
CA GLU A 367 -5.09 2.89 -5.94
C GLU A 367 -3.68 2.78 -6.57
N ALA A 368 -2.81 3.75 -6.28
CA ALA A 368 -1.42 3.70 -6.73
C ALA A 368 -0.72 2.45 -6.13
N ILE A 369 0.31 1.94 -6.82
CA ILE A 369 1.14 0.84 -6.33
C ILE A 369 1.62 1.20 -4.92
N LYS A 370 1.16 0.45 -3.92
CA LYS A 370 1.42 0.71 -2.51
C LYS A 370 2.42 -0.31 -2.00
N GLU A 371 3.55 0.18 -1.50
CA GLU A 371 4.49 -0.62 -0.73
C GLU A 371 3.74 -1.18 0.50
N LYS A 372 3.70 -2.51 0.63
CA LYS A 372 3.00 -3.18 1.74
C LYS A 372 3.83 -3.23 3.02
N TRP A 373 5.14 -3.37 2.87
CA TRP A 373 6.15 -3.43 3.92
C TRP A 373 7.53 -3.40 3.27
N ASP A 374 8.54 -3.02 4.06
CA ASP A 374 9.95 -3.13 3.71
C ASP A 374 10.69 -4.09 4.66
N TYR A 375 11.79 -4.69 4.19
CA TYR A 375 12.69 -5.47 5.03
C TYR A 375 14.13 -5.11 4.68
N ALA A 376 14.81 -4.41 5.59
CA ALA A 376 16.21 -4.05 5.43
C ALA A 376 17.13 -5.28 5.51
N LEU A 377 17.75 -5.65 4.39
CA LEU A 377 18.82 -6.65 4.37
C LEU A 377 20.11 -6.05 4.92
N ASN A 378 20.90 -6.87 5.63
CA ASN A 378 22.23 -6.45 6.12
C ASN A 378 23.21 -6.15 4.97
N THR A 379 23.00 -6.77 3.80
CA THR A 379 23.78 -6.55 2.56
C THR A 379 22.86 -6.66 1.34
N SER A 380 23.37 -6.38 0.14
CA SER A 380 22.56 -6.44 -1.10
C SER A 380 22.08 -7.86 -1.43
N PRO A 381 20.89 -8.02 -2.06
CA PRO A 381 20.46 -9.30 -2.60
C PRO A 381 21.37 -9.77 -3.73
N ILE A 382 21.54 -11.09 -3.85
CA ILE A 382 22.36 -11.72 -4.90
C ILE A 382 21.55 -12.63 -5.85
N ILE A 383 20.29 -12.91 -5.49
CA ILE A 383 19.29 -13.59 -6.30
C ILE A 383 17.98 -12.79 -6.27
N ASN A 384 17.14 -12.95 -7.29
CA ASN A 384 15.76 -12.45 -7.24
C ASN A 384 15.03 -13.10 -6.05
N PRO A 385 14.19 -12.36 -5.31
CA PRO A 385 13.28 -12.94 -4.34
C PRO A 385 12.45 -14.08 -4.95
N GLN A 386 12.07 -15.08 -4.18
CA GLN A 386 11.30 -16.23 -4.65
C GLN A 386 10.11 -16.46 -3.73
N PHE A 387 8.93 -16.71 -4.29
CA PHE A 387 7.69 -16.92 -3.55
C PHE A 387 7.33 -18.41 -3.42
N PHE A 388 6.88 -18.82 -2.24
CA PHE A 388 6.54 -20.22 -1.94
C PHE A 388 5.25 -20.31 -1.12
N ASP A 389 4.40 -21.29 -1.41
CA ASP A 389 3.20 -21.53 -0.61
C ASP A 389 3.53 -22.34 0.66
N ASN A 390 3.16 -21.79 1.82
CA ASN A 390 3.16 -22.57 3.06
C ASN A 390 1.98 -23.55 3.02
N HIS A 391 2.28 -24.84 2.87
CA HIS A 391 1.24 -25.87 2.74
C HIS A 391 0.26 -25.97 3.92
N PHE A 392 0.64 -25.48 5.11
CA PHE A 392 -0.22 -25.43 6.30
C PHE A 392 -1.09 -24.18 6.37
N THR A 393 -0.51 -22.98 6.21
CA THR A 393 -1.26 -21.71 6.35
C THR A 393 -1.86 -21.21 5.05
N LYS A 394 -1.42 -21.76 3.91
CA LYS A 394 -1.70 -21.27 2.54
C LYS A 394 -1.16 -19.87 2.24
N GLU A 395 -0.44 -19.27 3.16
CA GLU A 395 0.22 -17.98 2.96
C GLU A 395 1.52 -18.11 2.17
N LYS A 396 1.89 -17.05 1.47
CA LYS A 396 3.18 -16.96 0.77
C LYS A 396 4.33 -16.75 1.77
N MET A 397 5.43 -17.44 1.53
CA MET A 397 6.74 -17.22 2.12
C MET A 397 7.67 -16.68 1.03
N ILE A 398 8.58 -15.80 1.40
CA ILE A 398 9.51 -15.15 0.47
C ILE A 398 10.93 -15.58 0.86
N LEU A 399 11.70 -16.14 -0.07
CA LEU A 399 13.12 -16.41 0.12
C LEU A 399 13.97 -15.43 -0.68
N VAL A 400 15.01 -14.90 -0.04
CA VAL A 400 16.04 -14.08 -0.68
C VAL A 400 17.40 -14.47 -0.13
N GLN A 401 18.43 -14.48 -0.98
CA GLN A 401 19.81 -14.69 -0.56
C GLN A 401 20.58 -13.38 -0.67
N ASP A 402 21.31 -13.03 0.40
CA ASP A 402 22.16 -11.84 0.42
C ASP A 402 23.59 -12.14 -0.11
N ASN A 403 24.41 -11.09 -0.25
CA ASN A 403 25.78 -11.19 -0.77
C ASN A 403 26.77 -11.89 0.20
N GLN A 404 26.34 -12.21 1.43
CA GLN A 404 27.09 -13.05 2.38
C GLN A 404 26.63 -14.52 2.35
N ASN A 405 25.81 -14.88 1.36
CA ASN A 405 25.19 -16.20 1.19
C ASN A 405 24.20 -16.59 2.31
N ASN A 406 23.67 -15.63 3.05
CA ASN A 406 22.57 -15.89 3.98
C ASN A 406 21.26 -16.02 3.20
N LEU A 407 20.63 -17.20 3.28
CA LEU A 407 19.27 -17.42 2.79
C LEU A 407 18.29 -17.00 3.90
N ILE A 408 17.48 -15.99 3.61
CA ILE A 408 16.54 -15.37 4.54
C ILE A 408 15.12 -15.73 4.08
N ALA A 409 14.29 -16.14 5.03
CA ALA A 409 12.87 -16.38 4.80
C ALA A 409 12.01 -15.34 5.49
N LEU A 410 11.07 -14.74 4.76
CA LEU A 410 10.09 -13.78 5.26
C LEU A 410 8.67 -14.34 5.08
N ASN A 411 7.74 -13.96 5.95
CA ASN A 411 6.31 -14.20 5.74
C ASN A 411 5.69 -13.18 4.76
N ALA A 412 4.40 -13.31 4.45
CA ALA A 412 3.68 -12.41 3.56
C ALA A 412 3.58 -10.95 4.07
N SER A 413 3.85 -10.72 5.37
CA SER A 413 3.83 -9.43 6.03
C SER A 413 5.21 -8.78 6.17
N GLY A 414 6.28 -9.43 5.69
CA GLY A 414 7.65 -8.93 5.77
C GLY A 414 8.43 -9.37 7.02
N ASP A 415 7.80 -10.12 7.93
CA ASP A 415 8.48 -10.58 9.13
C ASP A 415 9.44 -11.73 8.81
N LYS A 416 10.66 -11.65 9.36
CA LYS A 416 11.65 -12.71 9.25
C LYS A 416 11.21 -13.97 10.00
N LEU A 417 11.14 -15.07 9.27
CA LEU A 417 10.90 -16.42 9.79
C LEU A 417 12.20 -17.08 10.27
N TRP A 418 13.24 -17.08 9.43
CA TRP A 418 14.54 -17.68 9.74
C TRP A 418 15.64 -17.19 8.79
N VAL A 419 16.90 -17.47 9.15
CA VAL A 419 18.09 -17.22 8.32
C VAL A 419 18.98 -18.46 8.37
N LYS A 420 19.45 -18.92 7.21
CA LYS A 420 20.40 -20.02 7.09
C LYS A 420 21.57 -19.61 6.21
N GLN A 421 22.79 -19.72 6.71
CA GLN A 421 23.97 -19.50 5.90
C GLN A 421 24.18 -20.68 4.95
N ILE A 422 24.25 -20.40 3.65
CA ILE A 422 24.55 -21.36 2.59
C ILE A 422 26.03 -21.23 2.22
N SER A 423 26.67 -22.34 1.83
CA SER A 423 28.11 -22.33 1.55
C SER A 423 28.52 -21.44 0.38
N ASP A 424 27.61 -21.15 -0.54
CA ASP A 424 27.87 -20.43 -1.79
C ASP A 424 26.55 -19.86 -2.35
N LYS A 425 26.64 -19.07 -3.42
CA LYS A 425 25.50 -18.48 -4.12
C LYS A 425 24.58 -19.58 -4.68
N ILE A 426 23.28 -19.43 -4.46
CA ILE A 426 22.25 -20.26 -5.08
C ILE A 426 22.22 -19.97 -6.59
N LEU A 427 22.25 -21.03 -7.40
CA LEU A 427 22.22 -20.92 -8.85
C LEU A 427 20.80 -21.19 -9.37
N GLY A 428 20.28 -20.27 -10.18
CA GLY A 428 18.95 -20.38 -10.78
C GLY A 428 17.80 -20.21 -9.79
N GLU A 429 16.63 -20.74 -10.14
CA GLU A 429 15.43 -20.71 -9.31
C GLU A 429 15.47 -21.78 -8.21
N ILE A 430 14.80 -21.47 -7.10
CA ILE A 430 14.57 -22.42 -6.02
C ILE A 430 13.26 -23.16 -6.34
N HIS A 431 13.31 -24.49 -6.34
CA HIS A 431 12.17 -25.34 -6.69
C HIS A 431 11.44 -25.87 -5.46
N ILE A 432 10.16 -26.19 -5.60
CA ILE A 432 9.37 -26.84 -4.56
C ILE A 432 9.25 -28.34 -4.87
N ILE A 433 9.57 -29.19 -3.89
CA ILE A 433 9.39 -30.64 -3.98
C ILE A 433 8.65 -31.18 -2.77
N ASP A 434 7.98 -32.31 -2.92
CA ASP A 434 7.48 -33.14 -1.83
C ASP A 434 8.32 -34.43 -1.75
N SER A 435 9.45 -34.34 -1.07
CA SER A 435 10.42 -35.44 -0.93
C SER A 435 9.80 -36.69 -0.31
N TYR A 436 8.83 -36.51 0.58
CA TYR A 436 8.22 -37.58 1.39
C TYR A 436 6.87 -38.08 0.85
N LYS A 437 6.37 -37.50 -0.25
CA LYS A 437 5.02 -37.77 -0.82
C LYS A 437 3.90 -37.62 0.21
N ASN A 438 4.00 -36.65 1.12
CA ASN A 438 3.05 -36.44 2.22
C ASN A 438 2.34 -35.06 2.17
N ASN A 439 2.43 -34.37 1.04
CA ASN A 439 1.94 -33.00 0.83
C ASN A 439 2.61 -31.96 1.75
N LYS A 440 3.79 -32.29 2.31
CA LYS A 440 4.66 -31.31 2.96
C LYS A 440 5.78 -30.95 2.02
N PHE A 441 5.86 -29.67 1.69
CA PHE A 441 6.80 -29.17 0.70
C PHE A 441 8.14 -28.79 1.31
N GLN A 442 9.20 -29.01 0.54
CA GLN A 442 10.59 -28.63 0.79
C GLN A 442 11.07 -27.77 -0.37
N VAL A 443 12.06 -26.91 -0.10
CA VAL A 443 12.76 -26.16 -1.13
C VAL A 443 14.00 -26.93 -1.59
N LEU A 444 14.20 -26.98 -2.90
CA LEU A 444 15.29 -27.67 -3.59
C LEU A 444 16.07 -26.66 -4.44
N PHE A 445 17.37 -26.59 -4.24
CA PHE A 445 18.26 -25.74 -5.03
C PHE A 445 19.68 -26.28 -5.05
N ASN A 446 20.52 -25.75 -5.93
CA ASN A 446 21.94 -26.07 -5.94
C ASN A 446 22.80 -24.81 -5.88
N THR A 447 24.00 -24.98 -5.34
CA THR A 447 25.10 -24.05 -5.53
C THR A 447 26.08 -24.62 -6.54
N LYS A 448 27.26 -23.99 -6.68
CA LYS A 448 28.34 -24.47 -7.55
C LYS A 448 28.72 -25.93 -7.31
N ASN A 449 28.73 -26.38 -6.05
CA ASN A 449 29.28 -27.70 -5.67
C ASN A 449 28.32 -28.58 -4.89
N GLN A 450 27.15 -28.08 -4.47
CA GLN A 450 26.26 -28.81 -3.57
C GLN A 450 24.81 -28.71 -3.99
N LEU A 451 24.06 -29.79 -3.76
CA LEU A 451 22.60 -29.87 -3.86
C LEU A 451 22.01 -29.75 -2.45
N TYR A 452 20.96 -28.96 -2.30
CA TYR A 452 20.31 -28.68 -1.03
C TYR A 452 18.83 -29.04 -1.09
N VAL A 453 18.33 -29.65 -0.01
CA VAL A 453 16.90 -29.76 0.23
C VAL A 453 16.64 -29.36 1.67
N MET A 454 15.72 -28.42 1.85
CA MET A 454 15.43 -27.79 3.14
C MET A 454 13.93 -27.73 3.38
N ASP A 455 13.51 -27.95 4.62
CA ASP A 455 12.12 -27.80 5.02
C ASP A 455 11.72 -26.33 5.19
N ARG A 456 10.43 -26.08 5.48
CA ARG A 456 9.91 -24.73 5.66
C ARG A 456 10.50 -23.96 6.86
N ASN A 457 11.14 -24.65 7.80
CA ASN A 457 11.69 -24.07 9.02
C ASN A 457 13.17 -23.69 8.87
N GLY A 458 13.75 -23.89 7.68
CA GLY A 458 15.16 -23.59 7.44
C GLY A 458 16.10 -24.77 7.74
N GLU A 459 15.56 -25.96 8.03
CA GLU A 459 16.36 -27.13 8.37
C GLU A 459 16.56 -28.07 7.18
N PHE A 460 17.79 -28.55 7.02
CA PHE A 460 18.10 -29.52 5.97
C PHE A 460 17.41 -30.84 6.27
N ILE A 461 16.84 -31.47 5.25
CA ILE A 461 16.33 -32.82 5.39
C ILE A 461 17.47 -33.84 5.42
N ASP A 462 17.19 -35.04 5.93
CA ASP A 462 18.18 -36.10 6.06
C ASP A 462 18.95 -36.37 4.76
N GLY A 463 20.27 -36.35 4.88
CA GLY A 463 21.18 -36.61 3.77
C GLY A 463 21.54 -35.40 2.91
N PHE A 464 21.06 -34.19 3.24
CA PHE A 464 21.44 -32.94 2.58
C PHE A 464 22.22 -32.00 3.52
N PRO A 465 23.08 -31.10 2.98
CA PRO A 465 23.44 -30.96 1.56
C PRO A 465 24.27 -32.13 1.02
N LYS A 466 24.18 -32.37 -0.30
CA LYS A 466 24.98 -33.37 -1.02
C LYS A 466 25.98 -32.73 -1.94
N ASN A 467 27.20 -33.26 -1.97
CA ASN A 467 28.19 -32.84 -2.97
C ASN A 467 27.75 -33.28 -4.36
N LEU A 468 27.85 -32.36 -5.32
CA LEU A 468 27.65 -32.67 -6.73
C LEU A 468 28.83 -33.51 -7.25
N PRO A 469 28.61 -34.44 -8.19
CA PRO A 469 29.68 -35.22 -8.79
C PRO A 469 30.76 -34.35 -9.47
N ILE A 470 30.33 -33.21 -10.01
CA ILE A 470 31.17 -32.19 -10.61
C ILE A 470 30.54 -30.83 -10.35
N SER A 471 31.36 -29.78 -10.30
CA SER A 471 30.85 -28.41 -10.19
C SER A 471 29.97 -28.01 -11.39
N THR A 472 29.05 -27.09 -11.14
CA THR A 472 28.17 -26.49 -12.15
C THR A 472 28.21 -24.97 -12.07
N SER A 473 27.79 -24.30 -13.15
CA SER A 473 27.59 -22.86 -13.23
C SER A 473 26.12 -22.48 -13.44
N MET A 474 25.21 -23.44 -13.33
CA MET A 474 23.78 -23.28 -13.65
C MET A 474 22.91 -23.83 -12.52
N GLY A 475 21.68 -23.34 -12.46
CA GLY A 475 20.66 -23.94 -11.62
C GLY A 475 20.24 -25.31 -12.13
N LEU A 476 19.63 -26.11 -11.26
CA LEU A 476 19.06 -27.41 -11.60
C LEU A 476 17.80 -27.25 -12.45
N SER A 477 17.47 -28.30 -13.19
CA SER A 477 16.13 -28.47 -13.77
C SER A 477 15.37 -29.54 -13.00
N LEU A 478 14.11 -29.27 -12.67
CA LEU A 478 13.24 -30.19 -11.96
C LEU A 478 12.12 -30.66 -12.89
N PHE A 479 11.98 -31.97 -13.06
CA PHE A 479 10.92 -32.58 -13.86
C PHE A 479 10.05 -33.53 -13.04
N ASP A 480 8.73 -33.42 -13.15
CA ASP A 480 7.73 -34.36 -12.61
C ASP A 480 6.74 -34.73 -13.73
N TYR A 481 7.17 -35.64 -14.61
CA TYR A 481 6.48 -35.92 -15.87
C TYR A 481 5.03 -36.36 -15.68
N ASP A 482 4.79 -37.24 -14.71
CA ASP A 482 3.48 -37.88 -14.51
C ASP A 482 2.74 -37.28 -13.29
N LYS A 483 3.23 -36.14 -12.76
CA LYS A 483 2.70 -35.43 -11.58
C LYS A 483 2.53 -36.34 -10.36
N ASN A 484 3.41 -37.32 -10.22
CA ASN A 484 3.37 -38.35 -9.19
C ASN A 484 4.48 -38.17 -8.14
N LYS A 485 5.20 -37.03 -8.19
CA LYS A 485 6.29 -36.65 -7.29
C LYS A 485 7.50 -37.58 -7.38
N ASP A 486 7.66 -38.28 -8.50
CA ASP A 486 8.90 -38.99 -8.86
C ASP A 486 9.81 -38.05 -9.65
N TYR A 487 10.33 -37.07 -8.90
CA TYR A 487 11.13 -35.99 -9.44
C TYR A 487 12.42 -36.48 -10.10
N ARG A 488 12.77 -35.83 -11.21
CA ARG A 488 14.11 -35.89 -11.81
C ARG A 488 14.78 -34.55 -11.71
N ILE A 489 15.95 -34.54 -11.09
CA ILE A 489 16.78 -33.37 -10.88
C ILE A 489 17.94 -33.46 -11.86
N ILE A 490 17.94 -32.59 -12.87
CA ILE A 490 19.02 -32.54 -13.86
C ILE A 490 20.02 -31.45 -13.49
N ILE A 491 21.29 -31.83 -13.38
CA ILE A 491 22.41 -30.91 -13.18
C ILE A 491 23.31 -30.93 -14.43
N VAL A 492 23.57 -29.74 -14.97
CA VAL A 492 24.54 -29.56 -16.05
C VAL A 492 25.93 -29.47 -15.45
N GLY A 493 26.76 -30.49 -15.64
CA GLY A 493 28.15 -30.45 -15.19
C GLY A 493 29.02 -29.55 -16.06
N ASN A 494 30.09 -28.98 -15.48
CA ASN A 494 31.11 -28.24 -16.24
C ASN A 494 31.87 -29.10 -17.27
N ASP A 495 31.67 -30.42 -17.26
CA ASP A 495 32.14 -31.41 -18.24
C ASP A 495 31.18 -31.65 -19.43
N ASN A 496 30.10 -30.85 -19.54
CA ASN A 496 28.99 -31.02 -20.48
C ASN A 496 28.19 -32.33 -20.31
N THR A 497 28.27 -32.98 -19.15
CA THR A 497 27.42 -34.13 -18.83
C THR A 497 26.12 -33.64 -18.16
N LEU A 498 24.98 -34.22 -18.55
CA LEU A 498 23.72 -34.06 -17.82
C LEU A 498 23.61 -35.16 -16.77
N TYR A 499 23.74 -34.79 -15.50
CA TYR A 499 23.56 -35.69 -14.36
C TYR A 499 22.08 -35.74 -13.99
N ASN A 500 21.47 -36.92 -14.08
CA ASN A 500 20.07 -37.14 -13.73
C ASN A 500 19.97 -37.82 -12.36
N LEU A 501 19.44 -37.09 -11.38
CA LEU A 501 19.35 -37.50 -9.98
C LEU A 501 17.88 -37.66 -9.57
N ASP A 502 17.62 -38.56 -8.63
CA ASP A 502 16.35 -38.65 -7.92
C ASP A 502 16.23 -37.58 -6.82
N LYS A 503 15.08 -37.53 -6.15
CA LYS A 503 14.81 -36.62 -5.02
C LYS A 503 15.70 -36.86 -3.78
N GLN A 504 16.39 -38.01 -3.69
CA GLN A 504 17.42 -38.26 -2.70
C GLN A 504 18.81 -37.85 -3.19
N GLY A 505 18.95 -37.28 -4.39
CA GLY A 505 20.24 -36.90 -4.98
C GLY A 505 21.09 -38.09 -5.45
N LYS A 506 20.50 -39.27 -5.63
CA LYS A 506 21.17 -40.45 -6.19
C LYS A 506 20.99 -40.48 -7.72
N LYS A 507 22.02 -40.90 -8.45
CA LYS A 507 21.94 -41.06 -9.91
C LYS A 507 20.88 -42.11 -10.28
N LEU A 508 20.03 -41.77 -11.25
CA LEU A 508 19.02 -42.66 -11.81
C LEU A 508 19.62 -43.61 -12.86
N ASP A 509 19.21 -44.87 -12.82
CA ASP A 509 19.60 -45.88 -13.80
C ASP A 509 18.89 -45.65 -15.15
N GLY A 510 19.51 -46.12 -16.24
CA GLY A 510 18.92 -46.06 -17.58
C GLY A 510 18.96 -44.69 -18.25
N TRP A 511 19.67 -43.70 -17.68
CA TRP A 511 19.95 -42.42 -18.32
C TRP A 511 21.01 -42.58 -19.42
N LYS A 512 20.63 -42.33 -20.67
CA LYS A 512 21.42 -42.61 -21.89
C LYS A 512 21.96 -41.36 -22.57
N TYR A 513 22.04 -40.24 -21.86
CA TYR A 513 22.53 -39.00 -22.44
C TYR A 513 23.98 -39.12 -22.93
N ALA A 514 24.20 -38.75 -24.18
CA ALA A 514 25.52 -38.59 -24.76
C ALA A 514 25.90 -37.10 -24.77
N LYS A 515 27.02 -36.78 -24.10
CA LYS A 515 27.54 -35.41 -23.99
C LYS A 515 27.75 -34.77 -25.36
N THR A 516 27.44 -33.48 -25.44
CA THR A 516 27.71 -32.65 -26.61
C THR A 516 29.13 -32.11 -26.62
N THR A 517 29.67 -31.83 -27.81
CA THR A 517 30.98 -31.19 -27.99
C THR A 517 30.98 -29.72 -27.59
N ASN A 518 29.87 -29.01 -27.82
CA ASN A 518 29.76 -27.60 -27.44
C ASN A 518 29.15 -27.43 -26.07
N ARG A 519 29.53 -26.34 -25.39
CA ARG A 519 29.07 -26.05 -24.04
C ARG A 519 27.56 -25.82 -24.00
N ILE A 520 26.91 -26.51 -23.07
CA ILE A 520 25.52 -26.25 -22.69
C ILE A 520 25.49 -24.86 -22.05
N ASN A 521 24.53 -24.02 -22.44
CA ASN A 521 24.47 -22.59 -22.08
C ASN A 521 23.30 -22.23 -21.13
N GLN A 522 22.40 -23.18 -20.86
CA GLN A 522 21.29 -23.03 -19.92
C GLN A 522 20.88 -24.39 -19.32
N SER A 523 20.14 -24.35 -18.23
CA SER A 523 19.54 -25.54 -17.61
C SER A 523 18.51 -26.17 -18.58
N PRO A 524 18.46 -27.51 -18.72
CA PRO A 524 17.51 -28.16 -19.61
C PRO A 524 16.06 -27.83 -19.29
N VAL A 525 15.23 -27.64 -20.31
CA VAL A 525 13.80 -27.29 -20.14
C VAL A 525 12.95 -28.45 -20.63
N HIS A 526 12.00 -28.91 -19.81
CA HIS A 526 11.01 -29.90 -20.20
C HIS A 526 9.76 -29.22 -20.74
N PHE A 527 9.22 -29.75 -21.84
CA PHE A 527 7.96 -29.32 -22.41
C PHE A 527 7.26 -30.49 -23.11
N VAL A 528 5.95 -30.35 -23.33
CA VAL A 528 5.11 -31.37 -23.95
C VAL A 528 4.44 -30.77 -25.19
N VAL A 529 4.50 -31.48 -26.31
CA VAL A 529 3.80 -31.12 -27.55
C VAL A 529 3.09 -32.36 -28.07
N SER A 530 1.78 -32.29 -28.27
CA SER A 530 0.97 -33.43 -28.74
C SER A 530 1.24 -34.71 -27.92
N ASP A 531 1.12 -34.62 -26.59
CA ASP A 531 1.35 -35.69 -25.61
C ASP A 531 2.75 -36.33 -25.61
N ASN A 532 3.71 -35.70 -26.28
CA ASN A 532 5.10 -36.15 -26.35
C ASN A 532 6.01 -35.26 -25.51
N ASP A 533 6.79 -35.86 -24.61
CA ASP A 533 7.80 -35.13 -23.85
C ASP A 533 9.06 -34.87 -24.66
N TYR A 534 9.60 -33.68 -24.44
CA TYR A 534 10.87 -33.23 -24.95
C TYR A 534 11.65 -32.53 -23.84
N ILE A 535 12.96 -32.76 -23.81
CA ILE A 535 13.89 -32.02 -22.97
C ILE A 535 14.81 -31.24 -23.89
N LEU A 536 14.76 -29.92 -23.82
CA LEU A 536 15.66 -29.05 -24.56
C LEU A 536 17.05 -29.07 -23.92
N ASN A 537 18.03 -29.61 -24.66
CA ASN A 537 19.45 -29.48 -24.36
C ASN A 537 20.04 -28.40 -25.28
N ALA A 538 20.04 -27.15 -24.81
CA ALA A 538 20.45 -26.00 -25.61
C ALA A 538 21.97 -25.74 -25.52
N THR A 539 22.52 -25.37 -26.67
CA THR A 539 23.87 -24.82 -26.82
C THR A 539 23.79 -23.56 -27.68
N ASN A 540 24.89 -22.82 -27.84
CA ASN A 540 24.91 -21.63 -28.71
C ASN A 540 25.01 -21.97 -30.21
N ASN A 541 24.79 -23.22 -30.64
CA ASN A 541 24.99 -23.64 -32.04
C ASN A 541 24.28 -24.97 -32.42
N SER A 542 24.79 -25.63 -33.46
CA SER A 542 24.34 -26.87 -34.08
C SER A 542 24.26 -28.12 -33.22
N THR A 543 24.69 -28.04 -31.97
CA THR A 543 24.54 -29.15 -31.03
C THR A 543 23.36 -28.99 -30.08
N THR A 544 22.55 -27.94 -30.26
CA THR A 544 21.21 -27.85 -29.68
C THR A 544 20.36 -29.01 -30.17
N LYS A 545 19.67 -29.68 -29.25
CA LYS A 545 18.85 -30.84 -29.55
C LYS A 545 17.73 -31.04 -28.55
N LEU A 546 16.73 -31.82 -28.94
CA LEU A 546 15.68 -32.31 -28.06
C LEU A 546 15.97 -33.76 -27.67
N LEU A 547 15.86 -34.05 -26.38
CA LEU A 547 16.05 -35.37 -25.81
C LEU A 547 14.71 -35.98 -25.39
N ALA A 548 14.64 -37.30 -25.37
CA ALA A 548 13.55 -38.05 -24.75
C ALA A 548 13.73 -38.12 -23.22
N ARG A 549 12.68 -38.58 -22.50
CA ARG A 549 12.72 -38.77 -21.04
C ARG A 549 13.92 -39.60 -20.54
N ASN A 550 14.47 -40.51 -21.33
CA ASN A 550 15.64 -41.34 -20.94
C ASN A 550 16.99 -40.70 -21.33
N GLY A 551 17.00 -39.48 -21.86
CA GLY A 551 18.20 -38.75 -22.27
C GLY A 551 18.71 -39.08 -23.67
N THR A 552 18.09 -40.01 -24.41
CA THR A 552 18.47 -40.24 -25.81
C THR A 552 18.04 -39.07 -26.69
N GLU A 553 18.83 -38.78 -27.72
CA GLU A 553 18.48 -37.79 -28.72
C GLU A 553 17.18 -38.18 -29.46
N LYS A 554 16.23 -37.24 -29.51
CA LYS A 554 14.92 -37.41 -30.16
C LYS A 554 14.83 -36.57 -31.42
N VAL A 555 15.35 -35.35 -31.40
CA VAL A 555 15.35 -34.41 -32.54
C VAL A 555 16.66 -33.63 -32.55
N GLY A 556 17.32 -33.60 -33.70
CA GLY A 556 18.46 -32.74 -33.99
C GLY A 556 18.12 -31.74 -35.09
N PHE A 557 18.73 -30.56 -35.04
CA PHE A 557 18.49 -29.49 -36.01
C PHE A 557 19.66 -29.37 -36.98
N LYS A 558 19.39 -29.46 -38.29
CA LYS A 558 20.43 -29.34 -39.32
C LYS A 558 20.71 -27.88 -39.64
N ASN A 559 21.96 -27.57 -40.00
CA ASN A 559 22.41 -26.24 -40.43
C ASN A 559 22.13 -25.11 -39.42
N THR A 560 22.07 -25.42 -38.12
CA THR A 560 21.78 -24.46 -37.06
C THR A 560 22.88 -23.38 -37.00
N PRO A 561 22.51 -22.09 -37.01
CA PRO A 561 23.45 -20.99 -36.84
C PRO A 561 23.98 -20.93 -35.40
N SER A 562 24.95 -20.04 -35.17
CA SER A 562 25.33 -19.65 -33.82
C SER A 562 24.36 -18.61 -33.26
N PHE A 563 24.13 -18.62 -31.95
CA PHE A 563 23.16 -17.75 -31.27
C PHE A 563 23.80 -16.72 -30.34
N THR A 564 23.17 -15.55 -30.22
CA THR A 564 23.48 -14.51 -29.21
C THR A 564 22.60 -14.65 -27.98
N THR A 565 21.41 -15.21 -28.12
CA THR A 565 20.50 -15.53 -27.01
C THR A 565 20.44 -17.04 -26.77
N PRO A 566 20.14 -17.49 -25.54
CA PRO A 566 19.82 -18.88 -25.30
C PRO A 566 18.61 -19.33 -26.13
N VAL A 567 18.58 -20.62 -26.51
CA VAL A 567 17.44 -21.18 -27.24
C VAL A 567 16.29 -21.37 -26.25
N SER A 568 15.17 -20.70 -26.52
CA SER A 568 13.98 -20.73 -25.67
C SER A 568 12.82 -21.42 -26.39
N ILE A 569 11.70 -21.63 -25.69
CA ILE A 569 10.54 -22.38 -26.19
C ILE A 569 9.29 -21.52 -25.98
N SER A 570 8.45 -21.38 -26.99
CA SER A 570 7.14 -20.73 -26.90
C SER A 570 6.08 -21.66 -26.32
N GLU A 571 4.90 -21.14 -25.98
CA GLU A 571 3.79 -21.95 -25.44
C GLU A 571 3.33 -23.06 -26.39
N ASN A 572 3.41 -22.83 -27.70
CA ASN A 572 3.08 -23.83 -28.73
C ASN A 572 4.22 -24.84 -29.01
N GLY A 573 5.35 -24.76 -28.28
CA GLY A 573 6.46 -25.68 -28.42
C GLY A 573 7.45 -25.36 -29.55
N THR A 574 7.36 -24.16 -30.14
CA THR A 574 8.33 -23.68 -31.14
C THR A 574 9.59 -23.20 -30.41
N LEU A 575 10.75 -23.67 -30.86
CA LEU A 575 12.02 -23.20 -30.35
C LEU A 575 12.40 -21.91 -31.06
N TYR A 576 13.04 -20.98 -30.36
CA TYR A 576 13.49 -19.72 -30.94
C TYR A 576 14.78 -19.19 -30.32
N ALA A 577 15.54 -18.42 -31.11
CA ALA A 577 16.72 -17.69 -30.67
C ALA A 577 17.08 -16.56 -31.65
N ILE A 578 17.90 -15.61 -31.19
CA ILE A 578 18.56 -14.63 -32.06
C ILE A 578 19.93 -15.18 -32.48
N THR A 579 20.21 -15.13 -33.78
CA THR A 579 21.48 -15.58 -34.34
C THR A 579 22.57 -14.51 -34.23
N THR A 580 23.83 -14.91 -34.35
CA THR A 580 24.99 -13.97 -34.43
C THR A 580 24.98 -13.05 -35.64
N LYS A 581 24.06 -13.26 -36.59
CA LYS A 581 23.79 -12.37 -37.72
C LYS A 581 22.55 -11.50 -37.51
N ASN A 582 22.07 -11.38 -36.27
CA ASN A 582 20.91 -10.59 -35.85
C ASN A 582 19.61 -11.00 -36.57
N LYS A 583 19.42 -12.30 -36.78
CA LYS A 583 18.20 -12.88 -37.38
C LYS A 583 17.43 -13.69 -36.35
N LEU A 584 16.11 -13.78 -36.49
CA LEU A 584 15.29 -14.71 -35.72
C LEU A 584 15.43 -16.10 -36.32
N TRP A 585 15.87 -17.07 -35.52
CA TRP A 585 15.84 -18.49 -35.86
C TRP A 585 14.68 -19.15 -35.10
N THR A 586 13.89 -19.95 -35.81
CA THR A 586 12.86 -20.80 -35.22
C THR A 586 13.09 -22.26 -35.59
N ALA A 587 12.67 -23.17 -34.73
CA ALA A 587 12.73 -24.60 -35.00
C ALA A 587 11.57 -25.37 -34.39
N PHE A 588 11.22 -26.48 -35.04
CA PHE A 588 10.03 -27.25 -34.74
C PHE A 588 10.39 -28.68 -34.30
N ILE A 589 9.48 -29.35 -33.59
CA ILE A 589 9.70 -30.71 -33.05
C ILE A 589 9.91 -31.78 -34.14
N ASN A 590 9.65 -31.49 -35.41
CA ASN A 590 9.96 -32.37 -36.55
C ASN A 590 11.41 -32.20 -37.06
N GLY A 591 12.18 -31.27 -36.50
CA GLY A 591 13.56 -30.96 -36.87
C GLY A 591 13.71 -29.90 -37.98
N SER A 592 12.63 -29.37 -38.54
CA SER A 592 12.71 -28.25 -39.49
C SER A 592 13.06 -26.95 -38.78
N THR A 593 13.74 -26.06 -39.50
CA THR A 593 14.19 -24.76 -39.01
C THR A 593 13.89 -23.67 -40.03
N GLU A 594 13.64 -22.46 -39.54
CA GLU A 594 13.40 -21.27 -40.36
C GLU A 594 14.25 -20.11 -39.82
N ILE A 595 14.59 -19.17 -40.71
CA ILE A 595 15.36 -17.98 -40.36
C ILE A 595 14.68 -16.77 -40.99
N PHE A 596 14.38 -15.77 -40.16
CA PHE A 596 13.72 -14.53 -40.54
C PHE A 596 14.63 -13.32 -40.30
N GLU A 597 14.70 -12.45 -41.31
CA GLU A 597 15.36 -11.15 -41.19
C GLU A 597 14.47 -10.19 -40.40
N LEU A 598 15.01 -9.59 -39.34
CA LEU A 598 14.34 -8.56 -38.56
C LEU A 598 15.29 -7.36 -38.44
N PRO A 599 15.11 -6.30 -39.26
CA PRO A 599 16.08 -5.20 -39.38
C PRO A 599 16.42 -4.47 -38.09
N LYS A 600 15.51 -4.50 -37.10
CA LYS A 600 15.68 -3.84 -35.81
C LYS A 600 16.52 -4.63 -34.81
N LEU A 601 16.94 -5.87 -35.11
CA LEU A 601 17.75 -6.66 -34.18
C LEU A 601 19.23 -6.28 -34.26
N ASN A 602 19.88 -6.34 -33.11
CA ASN A 602 21.33 -6.16 -32.96
C ASN A 602 21.92 -7.24 -32.03
N ALA A 603 23.21 -7.11 -31.72
CA ALA A 603 23.92 -8.10 -30.91
C ALA A 603 23.50 -8.16 -29.43
N THR A 604 22.84 -7.11 -28.91
CA THR A 604 22.38 -7.01 -27.51
C THR A 604 20.87 -7.23 -27.33
N SER A 605 20.16 -7.40 -28.46
CA SER A 605 18.74 -7.72 -28.50
C SER A 605 18.39 -8.93 -27.66
N LYS A 606 17.25 -8.84 -26.96
CA LYS A 606 16.62 -9.94 -26.23
C LYS A 606 15.32 -10.31 -26.92
N ILE A 607 14.87 -11.53 -26.67
CA ILE A 607 13.64 -12.08 -27.26
C ILE A 607 12.86 -12.88 -26.23
N LEU A 608 11.55 -12.71 -26.24
CA LEU A 608 10.61 -13.45 -25.40
C LEU A 608 9.34 -13.74 -26.21
N ALA A 609 8.97 -15.01 -26.34
CA ALA A 609 7.70 -15.38 -26.98
C ALA A 609 6.54 -15.16 -26.01
N TYR A 610 5.43 -14.63 -26.53
CA TYR A 610 4.17 -14.44 -25.79
C TYR A 610 3.02 -14.29 -26.77
N ASN A 611 1.85 -14.87 -26.50
CA ASN A 611 0.63 -14.77 -27.32
C ASN A 611 0.87 -14.91 -28.84
N ASP A 612 1.53 -16.00 -29.27
CA ASP A 612 1.79 -16.26 -30.70
C ASP A 612 2.56 -15.10 -31.38
N GLY A 613 3.50 -14.51 -30.64
CA GLY A 613 4.38 -13.45 -31.12
C GLY A 613 5.65 -13.36 -30.29
N TYR A 614 6.41 -12.28 -30.49
CA TYR A 614 7.69 -12.05 -29.83
C TYR A 614 7.82 -10.60 -29.38
N TYR A 615 8.11 -10.41 -28.09
CA TYR A 615 8.74 -9.20 -27.60
C TYR A 615 10.23 -9.23 -27.91
N LEU A 616 10.72 -8.14 -28.46
CA LEU A 616 12.09 -7.97 -28.92
C LEU A 616 12.62 -6.65 -28.40
N THR A 617 13.93 -6.59 -28.15
CA THR A 617 14.57 -5.37 -27.63
C THR A 617 15.66 -4.88 -28.57
N ASN A 618 15.87 -3.57 -28.63
CA ASN A 618 17.03 -2.95 -29.26
C ASN A 618 17.43 -1.75 -28.41
N GLU A 619 18.57 -1.86 -27.72
CA GLU A 619 19.05 -0.83 -26.77
C GLU A 619 17.97 -0.48 -25.73
N ASN A 620 17.42 0.73 -25.77
CA ASN A 620 16.37 1.23 -24.88
C ASN A 620 14.95 1.03 -25.44
N SER A 621 14.78 0.36 -26.59
CA SER A 621 13.47 0.13 -27.20
C SER A 621 13.00 -1.32 -27.03
N VAL A 622 11.68 -1.49 -26.88
CA VAL A 622 10.99 -2.78 -26.88
C VAL A 622 9.86 -2.75 -27.89
N PHE A 623 9.83 -3.75 -28.76
CA PHE A 623 8.80 -3.88 -29.78
C PHE A 623 8.20 -5.29 -29.77
N TYR A 624 6.92 -5.37 -30.12
CA TYR A 624 6.20 -6.64 -30.25
C TYR A 624 5.92 -6.91 -31.72
N ILE A 625 6.26 -8.12 -32.17
CA ILE A 625 5.87 -8.64 -33.48
C ILE A 625 4.93 -9.81 -33.32
N ASN A 626 3.86 -9.86 -34.10
CA ASN A 626 2.97 -11.01 -34.15
C ASN A 626 3.55 -12.18 -34.97
N ASP A 627 2.80 -13.26 -35.09
CA ASP A 627 3.19 -14.44 -35.87
C ASP A 627 3.49 -14.15 -37.35
N GLU A 628 2.76 -13.20 -37.96
CA GLU A 628 3.03 -12.70 -39.32
C GLU A 628 4.26 -11.79 -39.42
N LYS A 629 4.99 -11.59 -38.31
CA LYS A 629 6.16 -10.71 -38.17
C LYS A 629 5.85 -9.24 -38.44
N LYS A 630 4.59 -8.83 -38.25
CA LYS A 630 4.19 -7.43 -38.28
C LYS A 630 4.35 -6.82 -36.90
N GLU A 631 4.93 -5.62 -36.86
CA GLU A 631 5.08 -4.85 -35.64
C GLU A 631 3.74 -4.26 -35.21
N GLU A 632 3.37 -4.48 -33.95
CA GLU A 632 2.13 -3.97 -33.36
C GLU A 632 2.39 -3.02 -32.19
N LEU A 633 3.62 -3.00 -31.68
CA LEU A 633 4.03 -2.18 -30.53
C LEU A 633 5.47 -1.73 -30.71
N ASN A 634 5.76 -0.50 -30.31
CA ASN A 634 7.11 0.01 -30.09
C ASN A 634 7.09 0.98 -28.91
N ILE A 635 7.85 0.67 -27.87
CA ILE A 635 7.97 1.44 -26.64
C ILE A 635 9.42 1.82 -26.45
N GLU A 636 9.67 3.10 -26.17
CA GLU A 636 10.98 3.60 -25.77
C GLU A 636 11.06 3.70 -24.25
N LEU A 637 12.18 3.24 -23.67
CA LEU A 637 12.42 3.16 -22.23
C LEU A 637 13.51 4.17 -21.81
N ASP A 638 13.60 4.42 -20.50
CA ASP A 638 14.56 5.34 -19.87
C ASP A 638 16.03 4.97 -20.11
N ALA A 639 16.34 3.68 -20.23
CA ALA A 639 17.69 3.18 -20.45
C ALA A 639 17.69 1.82 -21.16
N SER A 640 18.89 1.33 -21.51
CA SER A 640 19.06 0.04 -22.20
C SER A 640 18.49 -1.14 -21.42
N VAL A 641 17.82 -2.05 -22.12
CA VAL A 641 17.18 -3.23 -21.52
C VAL A 641 18.19 -4.24 -20.99
N LYS A 642 18.13 -4.48 -19.68
CA LYS A 642 18.94 -5.45 -18.93
C LYS A 642 18.29 -6.83 -18.88
N THR A 643 16.99 -6.93 -18.64
CA THR A 643 16.24 -8.21 -18.67
C THR A 643 14.90 -8.05 -19.36
N LEU A 644 14.41 -9.15 -19.96
CA LEU A 644 13.08 -9.30 -20.55
C LEU A 644 12.57 -10.68 -20.14
N THR A 645 11.54 -10.73 -19.29
CA THR A 645 11.04 -11.98 -18.69
C THR A 645 9.51 -12.01 -18.61
N LEU A 646 8.91 -13.20 -18.68
CA LEU A 646 7.48 -13.41 -18.46
C LEU A 646 7.23 -13.70 -16.98
N CYS A 647 6.28 -13.00 -16.37
CA CYS A 647 5.89 -13.16 -14.97
C CYS A 647 4.36 -13.13 -14.85
N ILE A 648 3.72 -14.30 -14.67
CA ILE A 648 2.26 -14.41 -14.42
C ILE A 648 1.40 -13.63 -15.44
N GLY A 649 1.68 -13.79 -16.73
CA GLY A 649 0.96 -13.08 -17.80
C GLY A 649 1.34 -11.60 -17.99
N TYR A 650 2.37 -11.13 -17.28
CA TYR A 650 2.99 -9.82 -17.50
C TYR A 650 4.37 -9.98 -18.13
N ILE A 651 4.74 -9.05 -18.99
CA ILE A 651 6.12 -8.93 -19.50
C ILE A 651 6.85 -7.94 -18.61
N ALA A 652 7.84 -8.43 -17.87
CA ALA A 652 8.68 -7.62 -17.01
C ALA A 652 9.98 -7.25 -17.73
N ILE A 653 10.30 -5.96 -17.72
CA ILE A 653 11.48 -5.40 -18.37
C ILE A 653 12.25 -4.59 -17.34
N THR A 654 13.53 -4.92 -17.13
CA THR A 654 14.41 -4.07 -16.31
C THR A 654 15.38 -3.29 -17.18
N THR A 655 15.61 -2.04 -16.79
CA THR A 655 16.71 -1.22 -17.26
C THR A 655 17.76 -1.12 -16.15
N ASN A 656 18.69 -0.16 -16.24
CA ASN A 656 19.68 0.04 -15.17
C ASN A 656 19.08 0.69 -13.91
N THR A 657 17.94 1.34 -14.04
CA THR A 657 17.33 2.19 -13.00
C THR A 657 15.89 1.82 -12.71
N SER A 658 15.22 1.14 -13.64
CA SER A 658 13.77 1.01 -13.63
C SER A 658 13.31 -0.41 -13.93
N LEU A 659 12.20 -0.81 -13.32
CA LEU A 659 11.39 -1.95 -13.70
C LEU A 659 10.14 -1.44 -14.42
N TYR A 660 9.78 -2.06 -15.53
CA TYR A 660 8.52 -1.85 -16.27
C TYR A 660 7.75 -3.16 -16.30
N LEU A 661 6.41 -3.07 -16.21
CA LEU A 661 5.52 -4.18 -16.52
C LEU A 661 4.66 -3.83 -17.72
N ILE A 662 4.51 -4.78 -18.64
CA ILE A 662 3.62 -4.68 -19.79
C ILE A 662 2.56 -5.77 -19.69
N LYS A 663 1.31 -5.42 -19.95
CA LYS A 663 0.19 -6.34 -20.14
C LYS A 663 -0.65 -5.85 -21.32
N ASP A 664 -1.06 -6.78 -22.19
CA ASP A 664 -1.85 -6.47 -23.38
C ASP A 664 -1.23 -5.35 -24.24
N ASN A 665 0.09 -5.42 -24.44
CA ASN A 665 0.87 -4.42 -25.18
C ASN A 665 0.85 -3.00 -24.60
N LYS A 666 0.48 -2.81 -23.33
CA LYS A 666 0.51 -1.52 -22.64
C LYS A 666 1.32 -1.59 -21.35
N ILE A 667 2.04 -0.52 -21.03
CA ILE A 667 2.69 -0.38 -19.73
C ILE A 667 1.60 -0.38 -18.65
N VAL A 668 1.78 -1.21 -17.62
CA VAL A 668 0.90 -1.29 -16.47
C VAL A 668 0.98 0.02 -15.69
N GLU A 669 -0.17 0.54 -15.29
CA GLU A 669 -0.26 1.78 -14.53
C GLU A 669 0.56 1.73 -13.23
N GLY A 670 1.26 2.82 -12.91
CA GLY A 670 2.19 2.89 -11.78
C GLY A 670 3.63 2.45 -12.11
N PHE A 671 3.89 1.94 -13.32
CA PHE A 671 5.24 1.68 -13.82
C PHE A 671 5.71 2.79 -14.80
N PRO A 672 7.03 3.02 -14.94
CA PRO A 672 8.11 2.31 -14.25
C PRO A 672 8.23 2.65 -12.77
N ILE A 673 8.80 1.71 -12.01
CA ILE A 673 9.28 1.95 -10.64
C ILE A 673 10.79 1.83 -10.59
N LEU A 674 11.42 2.50 -9.62
CA LEU A 674 12.87 2.34 -9.39
C LEU A 674 13.18 0.89 -8.99
N SER A 675 14.22 0.31 -9.59
CA SER A 675 14.66 -1.05 -9.29
C SER A 675 16.16 -1.18 -9.48
N ASP A 676 16.81 -1.94 -8.59
CA ASP A 676 18.19 -2.40 -8.74
C ASP A 676 18.32 -3.62 -9.68
N GLY A 677 17.19 -4.09 -10.21
CA GLY A 677 17.05 -5.23 -11.11
C GLY A 677 16.73 -6.55 -10.42
N TYR A 678 16.58 -6.58 -9.09
CA TYR A 678 16.10 -7.76 -8.37
C TYR A 678 14.60 -7.65 -8.10
N PHE A 679 13.81 -8.57 -8.66
CA PHE A 679 12.36 -8.55 -8.50
C PHE A 679 11.77 -9.95 -8.70
N ASN A 680 10.55 -10.13 -8.20
CA ASN A 680 9.68 -11.23 -8.54
C ASN A 680 8.23 -10.77 -8.38
N ILE A 681 7.31 -11.39 -9.12
CA ILE A 681 5.89 -11.03 -9.16
C ILE A 681 5.13 -12.31 -8.86
N SER A 682 4.28 -12.28 -7.82
CA SER A 682 3.45 -13.42 -7.38
C SER A 682 1.96 -13.12 -7.48
#